data_AF-A0A1G4AW15-F1
#
_entry.id   AF-A0A1G4AW15-F1
#
_cell.length_a   1.000
_cell.length_b   1.000
_cell.length_c   1.000
_cell.angle_alpha   90.00
_cell.angle_beta   90.00
_cell.angle_gamma   90.00
#
_symmetry.space_group_name_H-M   'P 1'
#
loop_
_entity.id
_entity.type
_entity.pdbx_description
1 polymer ?
#
loop_
_entity_poly.entity_id
_entity_poly.type
_entity_poly.pdbx_seq_one_letter_code
_entity_poly.pdbx_strand_id
1 'polypeptide(L)'
;MAAPLKRHGILAACILLLACTAWISSRFNSSAAFERPIHFSILTLLESGLLIAILCIQLSPWKSSSSSGYHLVTFSTSKHDWQRRLQAGIDVARNPRFLLSPYFFLGCALVLRSLLFWRTIRTIHCSWESFEVFLPALVALYTTASPSTIRLQQHNGDQARSRRCCNVAHLRYLIIAIVWACATRATLSLSTRSAGAICPAGFLRWERQIPLAQVVTVNLDALLLFGLSKWRQDAVDDAPQAWKFASRLFLGSAGVLALLACFSLHNLQNIRWAFGLHFVEVRDLLADSTVASLGVISGFYVISDMHPSTLGMIITASGVYAHQLVRMLQAVAPMDGSLPYMIASGLTIAGVGLLLRYEKDIASASGSSSGDPRLIRFLMGWYVVLVGFLCGTYLIFYPDFNSTDTISFPDLLSAANTQSDAWIAHANQSSTLVSAVNEYQRRYGVAPPPNFDKWFEYAVANGSPIIDDFTQINDDLLPFWGVAPGVLRDHTKHSLEVPWLGMGGIRVRGGKVGVAPGTPGSHMWMMHSMKSMIEDFAEHLPNMDFAINLNDEPRVAIPFEDMLRLHSIGSGPRTRLLHLKDRKTFDGSRPAVWSDEDAVRGPEERSPHFTDRIRDQIYYDYVAPACPPDSAARNTRWWSRKEACRGCLLPHAIRVFEALENPVVSNWTSATDLCHQPDLAYLHGFLVSPAPALFTKEAFPVFSQSKTSGFADILVPSPWNYDDKASYDENEDMEWSQKKNTMFWRGSSSDGYAAWGSWQGFLRARFVQAANSIMKVPKFQQDGQRQISRSEDLPDFDVGFVSKWSKCHADDCQSEKDTFWGIGRDSPDKPKVPFTDHWKYAHLMDLDGAGFSGRFIPFLRSKSLVYRSGLFRTWFNERVHAWRHYVPVDVRLHELWDILLYFGTDTEGKRRAEVIAEEGRAWSRKALRREDMRIYMFRLLLEWGRLVDDERENLGFAV
;
A
#
# COMPACT_ATOMS: atom_id res chain seq x y z
N MET A 1 18.51 -14.01 -51.57
CA MET A 1 17.22 -13.51 -51.04
C MET A 1 17.12 -13.45 -49.51
N ALA A 2 18.04 -14.01 -48.71
CA ALA A 2 17.97 -13.98 -47.23
C ALA A 2 18.48 -12.68 -46.55
N ALA A 3 19.27 -11.85 -47.24
CA ALA A 3 19.85 -10.62 -46.67
C ALA A 3 18.82 -9.49 -46.34
N PRO A 4 17.79 -9.18 -47.16
CA PRO A 4 16.80 -8.16 -46.81
C PRO A 4 15.83 -8.60 -45.71
N LEU A 5 15.53 -9.90 -45.58
CA LEU A 5 14.72 -10.44 -44.47
C LEU A 5 15.44 -10.39 -43.11
N LYS A 6 16.76 -10.66 -43.09
CA LYS A 6 17.59 -10.50 -41.88
C LYS A 6 17.71 -9.02 -41.46
N ARG A 7 17.70 -8.09 -42.44
CA ARG A 7 17.82 -6.63 -42.27
C ARG A 7 16.63 -5.99 -41.56
N HIS A 8 15.39 -6.36 -41.90
CA HIS A 8 14.21 -5.83 -41.22
C HIS A 8 13.99 -6.47 -39.84
N GLY A 9 14.45 -7.71 -39.65
CA GLY A 9 14.30 -8.44 -38.39
C GLY A 9 15.06 -7.84 -37.19
N ILE A 10 16.30 -7.35 -37.39
CA ILE A 10 17.11 -6.77 -36.29
C ILE A 10 16.50 -5.46 -35.79
N LEU A 11 16.11 -4.55 -36.69
CA LEU A 11 15.47 -3.29 -36.30
C LEU A 11 14.14 -3.53 -35.59
N ALA A 12 13.32 -4.47 -36.09
CA ALA A 12 12.07 -4.85 -35.44
C ALA A 12 12.29 -5.44 -34.04
N ALA A 13 13.29 -6.31 -33.87
CA ALA A 13 13.64 -6.87 -32.56
C ALA A 13 14.14 -5.79 -31.58
N CYS A 14 14.91 -4.79 -32.06
CA CYS A 14 15.32 -3.67 -31.21
C CYS A 14 14.15 -2.77 -30.79
N ILE A 15 13.21 -2.48 -31.69
CA ILE A 15 11.99 -1.73 -31.36
C ILE A 15 11.18 -2.49 -30.32
N LEU A 16 11.01 -3.80 -30.51
CA LEU A 16 10.29 -4.66 -29.58
C LEU A 16 10.98 -4.68 -28.21
N LEU A 17 12.31 -4.82 -28.16
CA LEU A 17 13.08 -4.75 -26.92
C LEU A 17 12.84 -3.43 -26.18
N LEU A 18 12.94 -2.30 -26.88
CA LEU A 18 12.70 -0.96 -26.31
C LEU A 18 11.27 -0.80 -25.78
N ALA A 19 10.27 -1.31 -26.51
CA ALA A 19 8.87 -1.27 -26.09
C ALA A 19 8.63 -2.15 -24.86
N CYS A 20 9.19 -3.35 -24.83
CA CYS A 20 9.08 -4.28 -23.70
C CYS A 20 9.73 -3.71 -22.44
N THR A 21 10.95 -3.17 -22.53
CA THR A 21 11.63 -2.56 -21.36
C THR A 21 10.89 -1.32 -20.87
N ALA A 22 10.40 -0.47 -21.78
CA ALA A 22 9.61 0.70 -21.41
C ALA A 22 8.30 0.32 -20.71
N TRP A 23 7.59 -0.71 -21.19
CA TRP A 23 6.37 -1.23 -20.56
C TRP A 23 6.62 -1.77 -19.15
N ILE A 24 7.63 -2.63 -18.99
CA ILE A 24 7.93 -3.26 -17.70
C ILE A 24 8.37 -2.20 -16.68
N SER A 25 9.16 -1.21 -17.11
CA SER A 25 9.58 -0.10 -16.24
C SER A 25 8.46 0.87 -15.90
N SER A 26 7.55 1.17 -16.83
CA SER A 26 6.41 2.08 -16.57
C SER A 26 5.42 1.50 -15.56
N ARG A 27 5.32 0.18 -15.50
CA ARG A 27 4.47 -0.56 -14.55
C ARG A 27 5.20 -1.02 -13.29
N PHE A 28 6.46 -0.63 -13.10
CA PHE A 28 7.30 -1.18 -12.04
C PHE A 28 6.64 -1.08 -10.67
N ASN A 29 6.08 0.06 -10.28
CA ASN A 29 5.44 0.23 -8.97
C ASN A 29 3.99 -0.26 -8.90
N SER A 30 3.30 -0.40 -10.03
CA SER A 30 1.83 -0.54 -10.12
C SER A 30 1.35 -1.92 -10.58
N SER A 31 2.29 -2.85 -10.84
CA SER A 31 2.00 -4.22 -11.27
C SER A 31 2.19 -5.24 -10.16
N ALA A 32 1.26 -6.19 -10.08
CA ALA A 32 1.33 -7.34 -9.19
C ALA A 32 2.50 -8.29 -9.51
N ALA A 33 3.02 -8.26 -10.73
CA ALA A 33 4.08 -9.15 -11.16
C ALA A 33 5.36 -8.94 -10.32
N PHE A 34 5.64 -7.69 -9.96
CA PHE A 34 6.77 -7.35 -9.11
C PHE A 34 6.52 -7.62 -7.63
N GLU A 35 5.27 -7.63 -7.18
CA GLU A 35 4.91 -8.12 -5.84
C GLU A 35 5.21 -9.63 -5.71
N ARG A 36 5.10 -10.36 -6.83
CA ARG A 36 5.31 -11.81 -6.94
C ARG A 36 6.51 -12.14 -7.82
N PRO A 37 7.73 -11.71 -7.44
CA PRO A 37 8.88 -11.75 -8.33
C PRO A 37 9.36 -13.18 -8.65
N ILE A 38 9.08 -14.17 -7.80
CA ILE A 38 9.35 -15.60 -8.09
C ILE A 38 8.44 -16.09 -9.21
N HIS A 39 7.12 -15.89 -9.09
CA HIS A 39 6.15 -16.27 -10.12
C HIS A 39 6.46 -15.58 -11.44
N PHE A 40 6.71 -14.27 -11.40
CA PHE A 40 7.11 -13.50 -12.56
C PHE A 40 8.38 -14.05 -13.23
N SER A 41 9.41 -14.39 -12.44
CA SER A 41 10.65 -14.97 -12.97
C SER A 41 10.43 -16.36 -13.58
N ILE A 42 9.67 -17.24 -12.92
CA ILE A 42 9.36 -18.58 -13.41
C ILE A 42 8.59 -18.50 -14.73
N LEU A 43 7.52 -17.70 -14.78
CA LEU A 43 6.70 -17.53 -15.98
C LEU A 43 7.50 -16.94 -17.14
N THR A 44 8.29 -15.89 -16.88
CA THR A 44 9.13 -15.26 -17.92
C THR A 44 10.12 -16.27 -18.52
N LEU A 45 10.79 -17.07 -17.68
CA LEU A 45 11.74 -18.08 -18.16
C LEU A 45 11.04 -19.25 -18.86
N LEU A 46 9.90 -19.70 -18.35
CA LEU A 46 9.10 -20.77 -18.94
C LEU A 46 8.59 -20.37 -20.33
N GLU A 47 7.93 -19.21 -20.45
CA GLU A 47 7.41 -18.67 -21.70
C GLU A 47 8.53 -18.44 -22.71
N SER A 48 9.63 -17.80 -22.29
CA SER A 48 10.82 -17.62 -23.14
C SER A 48 11.35 -18.96 -23.67
N GLY A 49 11.47 -19.96 -22.79
CA GLY A 49 11.98 -21.28 -23.15
C GLY A 49 11.08 -22.05 -24.11
N LEU A 50 9.76 -21.99 -23.89
CA LEU A 50 8.75 -22.66 -24.72
C LEU A 50 8.61 -22.00 -26.10
N LEU A 51 8.54 -20.66 -26.16
CA LEU A 51 8.45 -19.93 -27.43
C LEU A 51 9.66 -20.23 -28.32
N ILE A 52 10.86 -20.23 -27.75
CA ILE A 52 12.08 -20.59 -28.48
C ILE A 52 12.02 -22.06 -28.95
N ALA A 53 11.55 -22.99 -28.12
CA ALA A 53 11.42 -24.40 -28.50
C ALA A 53 10.46 -24.59 -29.69
N ILE A 54 9.30 -23.94 -29.65
CA ILE A 54 8.28 -24.01 -30.70
C ILE A 54 8.83 -23.43 -32.01
N LEU A 55 9.48 -22.25 -31.95
CA LEU A 55 10.13 -21.64 -33.11
C LEU A 55 11.20 -22.57 -33.70
N CYS A 56 11.99 -23.24 -32.86
CA CYS A 56 12.99 -24.21 -33.32
C CYS A 56 12.38 -25.45 -34.00
N ILE A 57 11.20 -25.90 -33.56
CA ILE A 57 10.48 -27.03 -34.17
C ILE A 57 9.94 -26.62 -35.54
N GLN A 58 9.29 -25.45 -35.63
CA GLN A 58 8.68 -24.96 -36.86
C GLN A 58 9.72 -24.58 -37.93
N LEU A 59 10.88 -24.06 -37.51
CA LEU A 59 11.96 -23.65 -38.41
C LEU A 59 12.91 -24.79 -38.81
N SER A 60 12.76 -25.99 -38.25
CA SER A 60 13.53 -27.18 -38.65
C SER A 60 12.78 -27.87 -39.80
N PRO A 61 13.15 -27.67 -41.07
CA PRO A 61 12.52 -28.42 -42.15
C PRO A 61 12.89 -29.88 -41.97
N TRP A 62 11.92 -30.76 -42.17
CA TRP A 62 12.14 -32.18 -42.43
C TRP A 62 13.18 -32.34 -43.55
N LYS A 63 14.46 -32.49 -43.19
CA LYS A 63 15.47 -33.02 -44.10
C LYS A 63 15.35 -34.54 -44.03
N SER A 64 14.48 -35.10 -44.87
CA SER A 64 14.60 -36.50 -45.26
C SER A 64 15.88 -36.65 -46.09
N SER A 65 16.98 -36.99 -45.43
CA SER A 65 18.16 -37.51 -46.12
C SER A 65 17.93 -38.99 -46.39
N SER A 66 17.70 -39.33 -47.66
CA SER A 66 17.66 -40.69 -48.17
C SER A 66 19.02 -41.40 -48.02
N SER A 67 18.96 -42.74 -47.95
CA SER A 67 20.03 -43.75 -47.79
C SER A 67 20.51 -43.90 -46.34
N SER A 68 20.33 -45.02 -45.64
CA SER A 68 20.31 -46.44 -46.02
C SER A 68 19.51 -47.27 -44.99
N GLY A 69 18.75 -48.26 -45.46
CA GLY A 69 18.27 -49.41 -44.66
C GLY A 69 16.93 -49.25 -43.93
N TYR A 70 15.83 -49.51 -44.63
CA TYR A 70 14.55 -49.78 -43.98
C TYR A 70 14.60 -51.13 -43.25
N HIS A 71 14.61 -51.12 -41.92
CA HIS A 71 13.95 -52.16 -41.13
C HIS A 71 12.73 -51.54 -40.46
N LEU A 72 11.57 -51.94 -40.97
CA LEU A 72 10.26 -51.62 -40.42
C LEU A 72 10.14 -52.28 -39.04
N VAL A 73 10.29 -51.52 -37.97
CA VAL A 73 9.83 -51.95 -36.64
C VAL A 73 8.54 -51.21 -36.34
N THR A 74 7.47 -51.99 -36.45
CA THR A 74 6.11 -51.77 -35.97
C THR A 74 6.04 -50.90 -34.71
N PHE A 75 5.12 -49.93 -34.72
CA PHE A 75 4.68 -49.17 -33.54
C PHE A 75 4.13 -50.14 -32.47
N SER A 76 4.99 -50.49 -31.51
CA SER A 76 4.57 -51.07 -30.24
C SER A 76 4.46 -49.95 -29.21
N THR A 77 3.25 -49.78 -28.71
CA THR A 77 2.86 -48.98 -27.54
C THR A 77 3.88 -49.10 -26.40
N SER A 78 4.64 -48.02 -26.11
CA SER A 78 5.58 -47.99 -24.98
C SER A 78 5.09 -47.02 -23.91
N LYS A 79 4.52 -47.58 -22.84
CA LYS A 79 4.18 -46.91 -21.57
C LYS A 79 5.44 -46.49 -20.76
N HIS A 80 6.64 -46.42 -21.34
CA HIS A 80 7.92 -46.26 -20.60
C HIS A 80 8.78 -45.05 -21.04
N ASP A 81 8.26 -44.14 -21.87
CA ASP A 81 9.06 -43.03 -22.42
C ASP A 81 9.43 -41.97 -21.36
N TRP A 82 8.58 -41.72 -20.36
CA TRP A 82 8.88 -40.73 -19.31
C TRP A 82 9.94 -41.23 -18.31
N GLN A 83 9.92 -42.51 -17.94
CA GLN A 83 10.91 -43.10 -17.02
C GLN A 83 12.31 -43.12 -17.63
N ARG A 84 12.43 -43.45 -18.93
CA ARG A 84 13.72 -43.38 -19.64
C ARG A 84 14.24 -41.96 -19.76
N ARG A 85 13.37 -40.98 -20.04
CA ARG A 85 13.75 -39.55 -20.08
C ARG A 85 14.16 -39.02 -18.70
N LEU A 86 13.48 -39.46 -17.63
CA LEU A 86 13.84 -39.14 -16.25
C LEU A 86 15.20 -39.75 -15.88
N GLN A 87 15.42 -41.03 -16.20
CA GLN A 87 16.69 -41.73 -15.95
C GLN A 87 17.84 -41.09 -16.72
N ALA A 88 17.64 -40.76 -18.01
CA ALA A 88 18.63 -40.05 -18.81
C ALA A 88 18.96 -38.65 -18.26
N GLY A 89 17.97 -37.95 -17.69
CA GLY A 89 18.19 -36.69 -16.99
C GLY A 89 19.03 -36.87 -15.72
N ILE A 90 18.74 -37.91 -14.94
CA ILE A 90 19.51 -38.28 -13.73
C ILE A 90 20.95 -38.66 -14.10
N ASP A 91 21.15 -39.42 -15.17
CA ASP A 91 22.47 -39.85 -15.64
C ASP A 91 23.32 -38.68 -16.17
N VAL A 92 22.68 -37.70 -16.84
CA VAL A 92 23.34 -36.44 -17.24
C VAL A 92 23.74 -35.61 -16.02
N ALA A 93 22.86 -35.50 -15.01
CA ALA A 93 23.16 -34.78 -13.78
C ALA A 93 24.26 -35.45 -12.92
N ARG A 94 24.40 -36.79 -13.00
CA ARG A 94 25.46 -37.56 -12.34
C ARG A 94 26.81 -37.50 -13.06
N ASN A 95 26.87 -37.01 -14.30
CA ASN A 95 28.12 -36.91 -15.04
C ASN A 95 28.99 -35.78 -14.47
N PRO A 96 30.21 -36.05 -13.96
CA PRO A 96 31.07 -35.01 -13.38
C PRO A 96 31.46 -33.92 -14.40
N ARG A 97 31.39 -34.21 -15.71
CA ARG A 97 31.62 -33.21 -16.77
C ARG A 97 30.47 -32.23 -16.95
N PHE A 98 29.25 -32.58 -16.52
CA PHE A 98 28.09 -31.70 -16.59
C PHE A 98 28.20 -30.55 -15.58
N LEU A 99 28.70 -30.83 -14.36
CA LEU A 99 28.97 -29.83 -13.33
C LEU A 99 30.06 -28.82 -13.74
N LEU A 100 30.93 -29.21 -14.67
CA LEU A 100 31.97 -28.35 -15.26
C LEU A 100 31.52 -27.68 -16.56
N SER A 101 30.29 -27.89 -17.02
CA SER A 101 29.80 -27.36 -18.29
C SER A 101 29.41 -25.87 -18.17
N PRO A 102 29.66 -25.03 -19.20
CA PRO A 102 29.19 -23.65 -19.23
C PRO A 102 27.68 -23.50 -19.05
N TYR A 103 26.92 -24.52 -19.48
CA TYR A 103 25.47 -24.64 -19.29
C TYR A 103 25.09 -24.60 -17.80
N PHE A 104 25.77 -25.39 -16.98
CA PHE A 104 25.48 -25.49 -15.56
C PHE A 104 25.77 -24.17 -14.84
N PHE A 105 26.92 -23.54 -15.12
CA PHE A 105 27.27 -22.25 -14.54
C PHE A 105 26.31 -21.12 -14.90
N LEU A 106 25.89 -21.01 -16.17
CA LEU A 106 24.90 -20.01 -16.60
C LEU A 106 23.53 -20.27 -15.96
N GLY A 107 23.12 -21.54 -15.86
CA GLY A 107 21.87 -21.93 -15.19
C GLY A 107 21.88 -21.58 -13.70
N CYS A 108 22.96 -21.88 -12.99
CA CYS A 108 23.15 -21.52 -11.59
C CYS A 108 23.19 -20.00 -11.38
N ALA A 109 23.88 -19.27 -12.26
CA ALA A 109 23.92 -17.81 -12.20
C ALA A 109 22.52 -17.18 -12.38
N LEU A 110 21.72 -17.70 -13.32
CA LEU A 110 20.35 -17.23 -13.56
C LEU A 110 19.40 -17.53 -12.39
N VAL A 111 19.52 -18.72 -11.78
CA VAL A 111 18.77 -19.08 -10.56
C VAL A 111 19.18 -18.19 -9.40
N LEU A 112 20.48 -18.03 -9.13
CA LEU A 112 20.99 -17.17 -8.05
C LEU A 112 20.55 -15.72 -8.24
N ARG A 113 20.65 -15.19 -9.46
CA ARG A 113 20.18 -13.85 -9.83
C ARG A 113 18.69 -13.69 -9.51
N SER A 114 17.86 -14.67 -9.84
CA SER A 114 16.41 -14.62 -9.59
C SER A 114 16.08 -14.68 -8.08
N LEU A 115 16.83 -15.46 -7.30
CA LEU A 115 16.70 -15.51 -5.85
C LEU A 115 17.13 -14.20 -5.17
N LEU A 116 18.22 -13.59 -5.63
CA LEU A 116 18.67 -12.27 -5.15
C LEU A 116 17.66 -11.17 -5.53
N PHE A 117 17.09 -11.22 -6.74
CA PHE A 117 16.01 -10.31 -7.15
C PHE A 117 14.79 -10.43 -6.23
N TRP A 118 14.31 -11.65 -5.97
CA TRP A 118 13.22 -11.88 -5.03
C TRP A 118 13.51 -11.29 -3.65
N ARG A 119 14.73 -11.50 -3.15
CA ARG A 119 15.15 -10.98 -1.85
C ARG A 119 15.19 -9.45 -1.83
N THR A 120 15.75 -8.81 -2.85
CA THR A 120 15.82 -7.35 -2.96
C THR A 120 14.43 -6.73 -2.99
N ILE A 121 13.51 -7.27 -3.79
CA ILE A 121 12.13 -6.77 -3.91
C ILE A 121 11.37 -6.88 -2.57
N ARG A 122 11.53 -7.99 -1.85
CA ARG A 122 10.91 -8.19 -0.53
C ARG A 122 11.39 -7.25 0.56
N THR A 123 12.47 -6.50 0.36
CA THR A 123 12.98 -5.50 1.30
C THR A 123 13.48 -4.28 0.54
N ILE A 124 12.72 -3.85 -0.47
CA ILE A 124 13.13 -2.81 -1.41
C ILE A 124 13.44 -1.47 -0.72
N HIS A 125 12.77 -1.15 0.39
CA HIS A 125 13.02 0.07 1.16
C HIS A 125 14.42 0.14 1.80
N CYS A 126 15.15 -0.99 1.89
CA CYS A 126 16.56 -1.03 2.30
C CYS A 126 17.55 -0.96 1.12
N SER A 127 17.06 -0.90 -0.12
CA SER A 127 17.89 -0.94 -1.32
C SER A 127 18.48 0.43 -1.66
N TRP A 128 19.63 0.44 -2.33
CA TRP A 128 20.16 1.64 -2.97
C TRP A 128 19.30 2.07 -4.16
N GLU A 129 19.31 3.38 -4.42
CA GLU A 129 18.60 3.97 -5.56
C GLU A 129 19.14 3.47 -6.90
N SER A 130 18.39 2.61 -7.59
CA SER A 130 18.62 2.22 -8.98
C SER A 130 20.08 1.86 -9.30
N PHE A 131 20.68 0.92 -8.56
CA PHE A 131 22.07 0.47 -8.81
C PHE A 131 22.24 -0.26 -10.15
N GLU A 132 21.14 -0.73 -10.71
CA GLU A 132 21.03 -1.46 -11.97
C GLU A 132 21.54 -0.63 -13.17
N VAL A 133 21.58 0.70 -13.06
CA VAL A 133 22.11 1.58 -14.11
C VAL A 133 23.62 1.48 -14.31
N PHE A 134 24.37 0.84 -13.40
CA PHE A 134 25.80 0.54 -13.58
C PHE A 134 26.06 -0.64 -14.52
N LEU A 135 25.03 -1.35 -14.97
CA LEU A 135 25.16 -2.51 -15.86
C LEU A 135 26.04 -2.24 -17.10
N PRO A 136 25.89 -1.12 -17.86
CA PRO A 136 26.72 -0.89 -19.04
C PRO A 136 28.21 -0.71 -18.71
N ALA A 137 28.52 -0.11 -17.56
CA ALA A 137 29.89 0.09 -17.09
C ALA A 137 30.53 -1.24 -16.67
N LEU A 138 29.80 -2.08 -15.94
CA LEU A 138 30.28 -3.40 -15.51
C LEU A 138 30.48 -4.34 -16.72
N VAL A 139 29.54 -4.36 -17.67
CA VAL A 139 29.72 -5.12 -18.92
C VAL A 139 30.95 -4.62 -19.68
N ALA A 140 31.13 -3.30 -19.81
CA ALA A 140 32.32 -2.73 -20.45
C ALA A 140 33.62 -3.19 -19.75
N LEU A 141 33.66 -3.17 -18.41
CA LEU A 141 34.80 -3.66 -17.63
C LEU A 141 35.14 -5.12 -17.97
N TYR A 142 34.15 -6.03 -17.96
CA TYR A 142 34.36 -7.44 -18.30
C TYR A 142 34.86 -7.63 -19.74
N THR A 143 34.30 -6.89 -20.70
CA THR A 143 34.76 -6.95 -22.09
C THR A 143 36.19 -6.46 -22.27
N THR A 144 36.61 -5.43 -21.52
CA THR A 144 37.98 -4.91 -21.55
C THR A 144 39.00 -5.82 -20.89
N ALA A 145 38.60 -6.57 -19.85
CA ALA A 145 39.45 -7.55 -19.19
C ALA A 145 39.67 -8.82 -20.03
N SER A 146 38.79 -9.10 -21.00
CA SER A 146 38.88 -10.28 -21.88
C SER A 146 38.71 -9.95 -23.38
N PRO A 147 39.58 -9.12 -23.96
CA PRO A 147 39.38 -8.55 -25.31
C PRO A 147 39.53 -9.56 -26.46
N SER A 148 39.98 -10.79 -26.20
CA SER A 148 40.10 -11.88 -27.18
C SER A 148 38.82 -12.69 -27.38
N THR A 149 37.79 -12.48 -26.54
CA THR A 149 36.64 -13.39 -26.42
C THR A 149 35.35 -12.94 -27.13
N ILE A 150 35.23 -11.66 -27.51
CA ILE A 150 34.06 -11.15 -28.25
C ILE A 150 34.50 -10.87 -29.69
N ARG A 151 33.86 -11.54 -30.66
CA ARG A 151 34.10 -11.35 -32.10
C ARG A 151 32.76 -11.06 -32.76
N LEU A 152 32.47 -9.77 -32.99
CA LEU A 152 31.36 -9.35 -33.84
C LEU A 152 31.61 -9.87 -35.28
N GLN A 153 30.58 -10.40 -35.94
CA GLN A 153 30.61 -11.10 -37.24
C GLN A 153 31.76 -10.64 -38.16
N GLN A 154 32.85 -11.42 -38.26
CA GLN A 154 33.92 -11.15 -39.22
C GLN A 154 33.50 -11.65 -40.61
N HIS A 155 33.54 -10.77 -41.61
CA HIS A 155 33.55 -11.20 -43.01
C HIS A 155 34.96 -11.73 -43.34
N ASN A 156 35.03 -12.85 -44.07
CA ASN A 156 36.29 -13.49 -44.45
C ASN A 156 37.21 -12.48 -45.19
N GLY A 157 38.35 -12.13 -44.58
CA GLY A 157 39.38 -11.33 -45.26
C GLY A 157 40.43 -10.65 -44.37
N ASP A 158 40.12 -10.25 -43.13
CA ASP A 158 41.03 -9.36 -42.38
C ASP A 158 42.00 -10.09 -41.44
N GLN A 159 43.30 -9.98 -41.77
CA GLN A 159 44.41 -10.49 -40.98
C GLN A 159 44.53 -9.82 -39.61
N ALA A 160 44.83 -10.63 -38.59
CA ALA A 160 44.94 -10.24 -37.19
C ALA A 160 46.11 -9.26 -36.94
N ARG A 161 45.81 -7.98 -36.72
CA ARG A 161 46.76 -7.04 -36.10
C ARG A 161 46.81 -7.21 -34.58
N SER A 162 48.04 -7.17 -34.04
CA SER A 162 48.34 -7.23 -32.61
C SER A 162 47.54 -6.20 -31.80
N ARG A 163 46.71 -6.70 -30.87
CA ARG A 163 45.81 -5.91 -30.02
C ARG A 163 46.57 -5.46 -28.76
N ARG A 164 46.76 -4.15 -28.58
CA ARG A 164 47.20 -3.59 -27.29
C ARG A 164 46.08 -3.75 -26.26
N CYS A 165 46.42 -4.26 -25.07
CA CYS A 165 45.46 -4.60 -24.00
C CYS A 165 44.68 -3.40 -23.40
N CYS A 166 45.04 -2.15 -23.67
CA CYS A 166 44.29 -0.98 -23.20
C CYS A 166 44.17 0.07 -24.31
N ASN A 167 43.02 0.09 -24.99
CA ASN A 167 42.69 1.15 -25.95
C ASN A 167 42.05 2.33 -25.19
N VAL A 168 42.52 3.55 -25.45
CA VAL A 168 41.99 4.80 -24.85
C VAL A 168 40.48 4.92 -25.07
N ALA A 169 39.95 4.40 -26.19
CA ALA A 169 38.52 4.38 -26.49
C ALA A 169 37.69 3.57 -25.47
N HIS A 170 38.18 2.42 -25.02
CA HIS A 170 37.49 1.59 -24.03
C HIS A 170 37.47 2.26 -22.64
N LEU A 171 38.57 2.89 -22.24
CA LEU A 171 38.65 3.65 -20.99
C LEU A 171 37.69 4.85 -21.00
N ARG A 172 37.59 5.56 -22.13
CA ARG A 172 36.64 6.68 -22.30
C ARG A 172 35.19 6.22 -22.17
N TYR A 173 34.80 5.12 -22.82
CA TYR A 173 33.45 4.56 -22.69
C TYR A 173 33.14 4.18 -21.24
N LEU A 174 34.07 3.52 -20.55
CA LEU A 174 33.90 3.13 -19.14
C LEU A 174 33.66 4.35 -18.24
N ILE A 175 34.47 5.41 -18.41
CA ILE A 175 34.32 6.66 -17.64
C ILE A 175 32.94 7.29 -17.91
N ILE A 176 32.53 7.39 -19.18
CA ILE A 176 31.23 7.97 -19.55
C ILE A 176 30.08 7.12 -18.99
N ALA A 177 30.20 5.80 -19.01
CA ALA A 177 29.18 4.90 -18.48
C ALA A 177 29.02 5.05 -16.96
N ILE A 178 30.13 5.24 -16.23
CA ILE A 178 30.11 5.52 -14.78
C ILE A 178 29.48 6.89 -14.51
N VAL A 179 29.87 7.93 -15.26
CA VAL A 179 29.29 9.27 -15.12
C VAL A 179 27.79 9.25 -15.40
N TRP A 180 27.36 8.57 -16.47
CA TRP A 180 25.95 8.40 -16.81
C TRP A 180 25.19 7.64 -15.71
N ALA A 181 25.75 6.57 -15.17
CA ALA A 181 25.15 5.82 -14.06
C ALA A 181 24.97 6.69 -12.81
N CYS A 182 25.99 7.46 -12.43
CA CYS A 182 25.92 8.40 -11.30
C CYS A 182 24.88 9.50 -11.52
N ALA A 183 24.87 10.13 -12.71
CA ALA A 183 23.89 11.16 -13.07
C ALA A 183 22.46 10.62 -13.06
N THR A 184 22.26 9.40 -13.57
CA THR A 184 20.95 8.74 -13.60
C THR A 184 20.45 8.45 -12.20
N ARG A 185 21.31 7.94 -11.32
CA ARG A 185 20.95 7.71 -9.91
C ARG A 185 20.58 9.01 -9.19
N ALA A 186 21.34 10.08 -9.41
CA ALA A 186 21.02 11.39 -8.85
C ALA A 186 19.66 11.88 -9.35
N THR A 187 19.39 11.76 -10.65
CA THR A 187 18.11 12.12 -11.26
C THR A 187 16.94 11.34 -10.66
N LEU A 188 17.09 10.02 -10.51
CA LEU A 188 16.06 9.17 -9.92
C LEU A 188 15.84 9.49 -8.45
N SER A 189 16.91 9.63 -7.66
CA SER A 189 16.85 9.98 -6.23
C SER A 189 16.23 11.33 -5.96
N LEU A 190 16.44 12.32 -6.84
CA LEU A 190 15.82 13.65 -6.71
C LEU A 190 14.35 13.65 -7.15
N SER A 191 13.95 12.68 -7.97
CA SER A 191 12.57 12.56 -8.44
C SER A 191 11.70 11.67 -7.53
N THR A 192 12.30 10.83 -6.67
CA THR A 192 11.59 9.92 -5.76
C THR A 192 11.26 10.59 -4.44
N ARG A 193 10.06 10.33 -3.90
CA ARG A 193 9.75 10.58 -2.49
C ARG A 193 9.60 9.26 -1.77
N SER A 194 10.09 9.21 -0.53
CA SER A 194 10.04 8.00 0.30
C SER A 194 8.61 7.73 0.75
N ALA A 195 8.18 6.47 0.72
CA ALA A 195 6.96 6.04 1.40
C ALA A 195 7.15 5.93 2.92
N GLY A 196 8.37 6.15 3.43
CA GLY A 196 8.67 6.16 4.86
C GLY A 196 8.79 4.79 5.52
N ALA A 197 8.80 3.68 4.76
CA ALA A 197 9.04 2.35 5.34
C ALA A 197 10.45 2.24 5.93
N ILE A 198 10.58 1.48 7.02
CA ILE A 198 11.77 1.49 7.88
C ILE A 198 12.74 0.38 7.49
N CYS A 199 14.02 0.73 7.31
CA CYS A 199 15.08 -0.26 7.24
C CYS A 199 15.67 -0.57 8.64
N PRO A 200 15.50 -1.78 9.19
CA PRO A 200 15.88 -2.11 10.57
C PRO A 200 17.35 -1.80 10.91
N ALA A 201 17.64 -1.48 12.18
CA ALA A 201 19.00 -1.22 12.66
C ALA A 201 19.77 -2.52 12.98
N GLY A 202 21.05 -2.59 12.62
CA GLY A 202 21.94 -3.73 12.94
C GLY A 202 22.74 -4.22 11.72
N PHE A 203 24.07 -4.20 11.80
CA PHE A 203 24.95 -4.51 10.65
C PHE A 203 24.89 -5.97 10.18
N LEU A 204 24.75 -6.91 11.12
CA LEU A 204 24.67 -8.35 10.81
C LEU A 204 23.30 -8.78 10.27
N ARG A 205 22.31 -7.87 10.24
CA ARG A 205 20.98 -8.15 9.73
C ARG A 205 20.99 -8.18 8.22
N TRP A 206 20.24 -9.11 7.66
CA TRP A 206 20.22 -9.31 6.21
C TRP A 206 19.61 -8.11 5.46
N GLU A 207 18.66 -7.40 6.05
CA GLU A 207 18.05 -6.19 5.50
C GLU A 207 19.10 -5.13 5.16
N ARG A 208 20.17 -5.02 5.96
CA ARG A 208 21.29 -4.11 5.71
C ARG A 208 22.25 -4.61 4.62
N GLN A 209 22.16 -5.88 4.24
CA GLN A 209 22.95 -6.50 3.17
C GLN A 209 22.28 -6.41 1.79
N ILE A 210 21.08 -5.82 1.69
CA ILE A 210 20.36 -5.66 0.42
C ILE A 210 21.15 -4.85 -0.62
N PRO A 211 21.85 -3.76 -0.26
CA PRO A 211 22.75 -3.09 -1.20
C PRO A 211 23.83 -4.01 -1.79
N LEU A 212 24.42 -4.87 -0.96
CA LEU A 212 25.39 -5.86 -1.43
C LEU A 212 24.73 -6.88 -2.38
N ALA A 213 23.52 -7.35 -2.05
CA ALA A 213 22.75 -8.22 -2.93
C ALA A 213 22.48 -7.57 -4.30
N GLN A 214 22.18 -6.26 -4.35
CA GLN A 214 22.07 -5.51 -5.60
C GLN A 214 23.39 -5.48 -6.37
N VAL A 215 24.51 -5.19 -5.70
CA VAL A 215 25.84 -5.20 -6.34
C VAL A 215 26.12 -6.57 -6.96
N VAL A 216 25.89 -7.66 -6.22
CA VAL A 216 26.07 -9.03 -6.72
C VAL A 216 25.12 -9.31 -7.90
N THR A 217 23.86 -8.87 -7.81
CA THR A 217 22.86 -9.05 -8.87
C THR A 217 23.30 -8.37 -10.18
N VAL A 218 23.73 -7.11 -10.13
CA VAL A 218 24.15 -6.39 -11.34
C VAL A 218 25.45 -6.96 -11.92
N ASN A 219 26.37 -7.46 -11.07
CA ASN A 219 27.54 -8.20 -11.56
C ASN A 219 27.15 -9.53 -12.23
N LEU A 220 26.19 -10.27 -11.67
CA LEU A 220 25.64 -11.47 -12.31
C LEU A 220 24.96 -11.14 -13.63
N ASP A 221 24.18 -10.06 -13.71
CA ASP A 221 23.56 -9.60 -14.95
C ASP A 221 24.63 -9.25 -16.00
N ALA A 222 25.72 -8.60 -15.60
CA ALA A 222 26.84 -8.30 -16.50
C ALA A 222 27.55 -9.58 -16.99
N LEU A 223 27.77 -10.56 -16.10
CA LEU A 223 28.37 -11.86 -16.43
C LEU A 223 27.46 -12.69 -17.35
N LEU A 224 26.15 -12.68 -17.11
CA LEU A 224 25.15 -13.36 -17.94
C LEU A 224 25.11 -12.74 -19.34
N LEU A 225 25.07 -11.41 -19.45
CA LEU A 225 25.12 -10.71 -20.74
C LEU A 225 26.43 -11.00 -21.49
N PHE A 226 27.57 -10.96 -20.81
CA PHE A 226 28.87 -11.29 -21.40
C PHE A 226 28.93 -12.75 -21.89
N GLY A 227 28.55 -13.70 -21.02
CA GLY A 227 28.59 -15.13 -21.32
C GLY A 227 27.63 -15.54 -22.44
N LEU A 228 26.40 -15.02 -22.43
CA LEU A 228 25.42 -15.26 -23.50
C LEU A 228 25.84 -14.60 -24.81
N SER A 229 26.41 -13.40 -24.78
CA SER A 229 26.94 -12.71 -25.97
C SER A 229 28.07 -13.52 -26.61
N LYS A 230 29.06 -13.94 -25.81
CA LYS A 230 30.15 -14.80 -26.26
C LYS A 230 29.62 -16.09 -26.89
N TRP A 231 28.73 -16.80 -26.19
CA TRP A 231 28.18 -18.06 -26.69
C TRP A 231 27.39 -17.87 -27.99
N ARG A 232 26.56 -16.83 -28.06
CA ARG A 232 25.76 -16.53 -29.25
C ARG A 232 26.65 -16.17 -30.45
N GLN A 233 27.79 -15.52 -30.21
CA GLN A 233 28.78 -15.17 -31.23
C GLN A 233 29.61 -16.39 -31.68
N ASP A 234 30.00 -17.27 -30.76
CA ASP A 234 30.73 -18.51 -31.07
C ASP A 234 29.86 -19.49 -31.87
N ALA A 235 28.54 -19.46 -31.67
CA ALA A 235 27.57 -20.33 -32.35
C ALA A 235 26.86 -19.67 -33.57
N VAL A 236 27.47 -18.64 -34.18
CA VAL A 236 26.89 -17.91 -35.33
C VAL A 236 26.63 -18.84 -36.53
N ASP A 237 27.45 -19.86 -36.73
CA ASP A 237 27.33 -20.82 -37.84
C ASP A 237 26.26 -21.91 -37.59
N ASP A 238 25.85 -22.13 -36.32
CA ASP A 238 24.77 -23.06 -35.93
C ASP A 238 23.71 -22.34 -35.06
N ALA A 239 23.04 -21.36 -35.68
CA ALA A 239 21.97 -20.62 -35.04
C ALA A 239 20.88 -21.51 -34.41
N PRO A 240 20.43 -22.63 -35.01
CA PRO A 240 19.50 -23.57 -34.38
C PRO A 240 20.02 -24.17 -33.06
N GLN A 241 21.31 -24.49 -32.97
CA GLN A 241 21.89 -25.02 -31.73
C GLN A 241 21.93 -23.97 -30.62
N ALA A 242 22.24 -22.71 -30.94
CA ALA A 242 22.22 -21.61 -29.99
C ALA A 242 20.82 -21.33 -29.40
N TRP A 243 19.77 -21.38 -30.23
CA TRP A 243 18.39 -21.24 -29.77
C TRP A 243 17.93 -22.44 -28.94
N LYS A 244 18.26 -23.68 -29.35
CA LYS A 244 18.01 -24.88 -28.54
C LYS A 244 18.70 -24.80 -27.17
N PHE A 245 19.91 -24.24 -27.12
CA PHE A 245 20.62 -24.01 -25.86
C PHE A 245 19.86 -23.02 -24.96
N ALA A 246 19.48 -21.85 -25.49
CA ALA A 246 18.74 -20.83 -24.73
C ALA A 246 17.42 -21.38 -24.19
N SER A 247 16.69 -22.16 -25.00
CA SER A 247 15.47 -22.84 -24.57
C SER A 247 15.71 -23.79 -23.40
N ARG A 248 16.73 -24.66 -23.47
CA ARG A 248 17.07 -25.58 -22.38
C ARG A 248 17.51 -24.85 -21.12
N LEU A 249 18.29 -23.78 -21.26
CA LEU A 249 18.75 -22.95 -20.14
C LEU A 249 17.55 -22.35 -19.41
N PHE A 250 16.63 -21.70 -20.13
CA PHE A 250 15.47 -21.05 -19.52
C PHE A 250 14.49 -22.06 -18.92
N LEU A 251 14.17 -23.16 -19.61
CA LEU A 251 13.31 -24.22 -19.07
C LEU A 251 13.93 -24.91 -17.85
N GLY A 252 15.24 -25.17 -17.89
CA GLY A 252 15.97 -25.76 -16.77
C GLY A 252 15.96 -24.84 -15.54
N SER A 253 16.28 -23.56 -15.72
CA SER A 253 16.23 -22.57 -14.64
C SER A 253 14.81 -22.35 -14.09
N ALA A 254 13.79 -22.32 -14.94
CA ALA A 254 12.38 -22.25 -14.51
C ALA A 254 11.99 -23.47 -13.66
N GLY A 255 12.40 -24.67 -14.08
CA GLY A 255 12.18 -25.91 -13.33
C GLY A 255 12.87 -25.91 -11.97
N VAL A 256 14.14 -25.47 -11.90
CA VAL A 256 14.88 -25.34 -10.62
C VAL A 256 14.23 -24.32 -9.71
N LEU A 257 13.83 -23.15 -10.22
CA LEU A 257 13.13 -22.13 -9.42
C LEU A 257 11.79 -22.63 -8.91
N ALA A 258 11.02 -23.35 -9.72
CA ALA A 258 9.76 -23.96 -9.29
C ALA A 258 9.97 -25.00 -8.18
N LEU A 259 10.99 -25.86 -8.32
CA LEU A 259 11.37 -26.83 -7.27
C LEU A 259 11.80 -26.12 -5.98
N LEU A 260 12.60 -25.05 -6.10
CA LEU A 260 13.02 -24.26 -4.93
C LEU A 260 11.84 -23.58 -4.25
N ALA A 261 10.89 -23.07 -5.03
CA ALA A 261 9.67 -22.46 -4.51
C ALA A 261 8.82 -23.49 -3.73
N CYS A 262 8.81 -24.76 -4.12
CA CYS A 262 8.10 -25.82 -3.40
C CYS A 262 8.58 -26.03 -1.97
N PHE A 263 9.87 -25.79 -1.65
CA PHE A 263 10.35 -25.91 -0.27
C PHE A 263 9.71 -24.90 0.68
N SER A 264 9.19 -23.78 0.17
CA SER A 264 8.49 -22.79 0.98
C SER A 264 7.08 -23.21 1.40
N LEU A 265 6.51 -24.26 0.77
CA LEU A 265 5.12 -24.70 0.95
C LEU A 265 4.85 -25.46 2.26
N HIS A 266 5.86 -25.63 3.12
CA HIS A 266 5.62 -26.23 4.45
C HIS A 266 4.80 -25.30 5.37
N ASN A 267 4.76 -23.99 5.09
CA ASN A 267 3.95 -23.02 5.82
C ASN A 267 2.66 -22.70 5.03
N LEU A 268 1.51 -22.84 5.68
CA LEU A 268 0.19 -22.59 5.09
C LEU A 268 0.05 -21.18 4.50
N GLN A 269 0.68 -20.18 5.13
CA GLN A 269 0.68 -18.79 4.64
C GLN A 269 1.42 -18.68 3.30
N ASN A 270 2.54 -19.40 3.15
CA ASN A 270 3.28 -19.46 1.88
C ASN A 270 2.49 -20.22 0.80
N ILE A 271 1.68 -21.21 1.17
CA ILE A 271 0.76 -21.88 0.23
C ILE A 271 -0.29 -20.89 -0.29
N ARG A 272 -0.96 -20.17 0.62
CA ARG A 272 -1.94 -19.13 0.25
C ARG A 272 -1.29 -18.07 -0.63
N TRP A 273 -0.12 -17.58 -0.23
CA TRP A 273 0.65 -16.66 -1.07
C TRP A 273 0.98 -17.29 -2.43
N ALA A 274 1.42 -18.54 -2.50
CA ALA A 274 1.83 -19.15 -3.76
C ALA A 274 0.68 -19.38 -4.75
N PHE A 275 -0.52 -19.72 -4.26
CA PHE A 275 -1.63 -20.19 -5.10
C PHE A 275 -2.92 -19.36 -5.02
N GLY A 276 -3.08 -18.55 -3.98
CA GLY A 276 -4.21 -17.62 -3.82
C GLY A 276 -4.02 -16.37 -4.67
N LEU A 277 -4.18 -16.51 -5.98
CA LEU A 277 -4.04 -15.42 -6.93
C LEU A 277 -5.38 -14.77 -7.23
N HIS A 278 -5.46 -13.44 -7.08
CA HIS A 278 -6.59 -12.63 -7.52
C HIS A 278 -6.50 -12.30 -9.01
N PHE A 279 -7.62 -11.86 -9.60
CA PHE A 279 -7.70 -11.48 -11.01
C PHE A 279 -6.59 -10.52 -11.47
N VAL A 280 -6.34 -9.46 -10.70
CA VAL A 280 -5.27 -8.47 -11.01
C VAL A 280 -3.90 -9.13 -11.06
N GLU A 281 -3.63 -10.06 -10.14
CA GLU A 281 -2.35 -10.74 -10.06
C GLU A 281 -2.16 -11.69 -11.24
N VAL A 282 -3.20 -12.44 -11.62
CA VAL A 282 -3.17 -13.29 -12.81
C VAL A 282 -2.99 -12.46 -14.08
N ARG A 283 -3.77 -11.39 -14.24
CA ARG A 283 -3.71 -10.47 -15.38
C ARG A 283 -2.30 -9.89 -15.54
N ASP A 284 -1.76 -9.33 -14.46
CA ASP A 284 -0.46 -8.65 -14.49
C ASP A 284 0.69 -9.64 -14.63
N LEU A 285 0.64 -10.79 -13.93
CA LEU A 285 1.65 -11.84 -14.09
C LEU A 285 1.71 -12.33 -15.53
N LEU A 286 0.58 -12.63 -16.18
CA LEU A 286 0.55 -13.08 -17.56
C LEU A 286 1.01 -11.97 -18.51
N ALA A 287 0.42 -10.77 -18.44
CA ALA A 287 0.76 -9.68 -19.34
C ALA A 287 2.24 -9.28 -19.24
N ASP A 288 2.73 -9.06 -18.02
CA ASP A 288 4.09 -8.56 -17.83
C ASP A 288 5.12 -9.67 -18.04
N SER A 289 4.84 -10.94 -17.70
CA SER A 289 5.78 -12.04 -18.01
C SER A 289 5.87 -12.33 -19.50
N THR A 290 4.76 -12.19 -20.25
CA THR A 290 4.79 -12.28 -21.72
C THR A 290 5.58 -11.13 -22.34
N VAL A 291 5.37 -9.89 -21.89
CA VAL A 291 6.15 -8.74 -22.36
C VAL A 291 7.64 -8.90 -22.01
N ALA A 292 7.95 -9.35 -20.80
CA ALA A 292 9.32 -9.64 -20.39
C ALA A 292 9.95 -10.76 -21.24
N SER A 293 9.20 -11.81 -21.56
CA SER A 293 9.66 -12.92 -22.42
C SER A 293 9.96 -12.48 -23.84
N LEU A 294 9.09 -11.65 -24.43
CA LEU A 294 9.34 -11.02 -25.73
C LEU A 294 10.59 -10.13 -25.69
N GLY A 295 10.80 -9.41 -24.59
CA GLY A 295 12.02 -8.64 -24.34
C GLY A 295 13.27 -9.50 -24.27
N VAL A 296 13.24 -10.61 -23.51
CA VAL A 296 14.36 -11.57 -23.38
C VAL A 296 14.70 -12.20 -24.74
N ILE A 297 13.70 -12.67 -25.48
CA ILE A 297 13.88 -13.27 -26.81
C ILE A 297 14.46 -12.24 -27.79
N SER A 298 13.94 -11.01 -27.79
CA SER A 298 14.42 -9.92 -28.64
C SER A 298 15.85 -9.52 -28.29
N GLY A 299 16.17 -9.42 -27.00
CA GLY A 299 17.53 -9.17 -26.51
C GLY A 299 18.50 -10.28 -26.95
N PHE A 300 18.11 -11.55 -26.81
CA PHE A 300 18.91 -12.69 -27.28
C PHE A 300 19.05 -12.74 -28.81
N TYR A 301 18.05 -12.27 -29.56
CA TYR A 301 18.15 -12.13 -31.01
C TYR A 301 19.18 -11.08 -31.41
N VAL A 302 19.20 -9.92 -30.74
CA VAL A 302 20.04 -8.76 -31.09
C VAL A 302 21.49 -8.91 -30.57
N ILE A 303 21.73 -9.70 -29.53
CA ILE A 303 23.05 -9.84 -28.88
C ILE A 303 24.16 -10.43 -29.79
N SER A 304 23.81 -11.03 -30.93
CA SER A 304 24.77 -11.45 -31.97
C SER A 304 25.38 -10.29 -32.75
N ASP A 305 24.62 -9.21 -32.90
CA ASP A 305 24.92 -8.11 -33.83
C ASP A 305 25.23 -6.79 -33.11
N MET A 306 25.13 -6.78 -31.78
CA MET A 306 25.46 -5.63 -30.91
C MET A 306 26.52 -5.99 -29.87
N HIS A 307 27.32 -4.99 -29.49
CA HIS A 307 28.20 -5.11 -28.34
C HIS A 307 27.36 -5.26 -27.04
N PRO A 308 27.70 -6.16 -26.10
CA PRO A 308 26.87 -6.41 -24.94
C PRO A 308 26.73 -5.21 -24.01
N SER A 309 27.70 -4.29 -23.96
CA SER A 309 27.58 -3.04 -23.18
C SER A 309 26.49 -2.11 -23.72
N THR A 310 26.25 -2.16 -25.03
CA THR A 310 25.23 -1.37 -25.74
C THR A 310 23.86 -1.93 -25.48
N LEU A 311 23.73 -3.26 -25.50
CA LEU A 311 22.49 -3.93 -25.09
C LEU A 311 22.14 -3.58 -23.64
N GLY A 312 23.13 -3.63 -22.74
CA GLY A 312 22.97 -3.21 -21.35
C GLY A 312 22.53 -1.75 -21.23
N MET A 313 23.13 -0.84 -22.02
CA MET A 313 22.76 0.58 -22.05
C MET A 313 21.35 0.80 -22.59
N ILE A 314 20.95 0.12 -23.66
CA ILE A 314 19.60 0.21 -24.23
C ILE A 314 18.55 -0.20 -23.19
N ILE A 315 18.77 -1.32 -22.50
CA ILE A 315 17.84 -1.85 -21.49
C ILE A 315 17.71 -0.87 -20.32
N THR A 316 18.82 -0.39 -19.77
CA THR A 316 18.78 0.52 -18.61
C THR A 316 18.29 1.91 -18.97
N ALA A 317 18.73 2.48 -20.10
CA ALA A 317 18.31 3.81 -20.53
C ALA A 317 16.82 3.87 -20.89
N SER A 318 16.30 2.88 -21.64
CA SER A 318 14.87 2.84 -21.99
C SER A 318 13.98 2.72 -20.75
N GLY A 319 14.37 1.90 -19.77
CA GLY A 319 13.64 1.78 -18.51
C GLY A 319 13.64 3.07 -17.70
N VAL A 320 14.80 3.73 -17.59
CA VAL A 320 14.94 5.03 -16.92
C VAL A 320 14.07 6.09 -17.58
N TYR A 321 14.10 6.19 -18.91
CA TYR A 321 13.31 7.19 -19.63
C TYR A 321 11.81 6.92 -19.55
N ALA A 322 11.38 5.65 -19.61
CA ALA A 322 9.98 5.30 -19.41
C ALA A 322 9.50 5.67 -17.99
N HIS A 323 10.31 5.38 -16.97
CA HIS A 323 10.00 5.74 -15.59
C HIS A 323 9.93 7.27 -15.39
N GLN A 324 10.88 8.02 -15.95
CA GLN A 324 10.86 9.48 -15.91
C GLN A 324 9.66 10.06 -16.66
N LEU A 325 9.28 9.48 -17.80
CA LEU A 325 8.11 9.91 -18.56
C LEU A 325 6.81 9.69 -17.76
N VAL A 326 6.61 8.51 -17.18
CA VAL A 326 5.45 8.22 -16.32
C VAL A 326 5.38 9.22 -15.17
N ARG A 327 6.52 9.55 -14.57
CA ARG A 327 6.58 10.53 -13.48
C ARG A 327 6.25 11.94 -13.94
N MET A 328 6.79 12.38 -15.07
CA MET A 328 6.44 13.69 -15.63
C MET A 328 4.94 13.78 -15.94
N LEU A 329 4.33 12.69 -16.44
CA LEU A 329 2.89 12.64 -16.67
C LEU A 329 2.06 12.59 -15.38
N GLN A 330 2.61 12.04 -14.29
CA GLN A 330 1.94 11.95 -12.98
C GLN A 330 2.23 13.14 -12.05
N ALA A 331 3.19 14.01 -12.39
CA ALA A 331 3.67 15.07 -11.52
C ALA A 331 3.26 16.46 -12.01
N VAL A 332 2.73 17.26 -11.08
CA VAL A 332 2.96 18.71 -11.05
C VAL A 332 4.38 18.92 -10.49
N ALA A 333 5.22 19.70 -11.18
CA ALA A 333 6.67 19.80 -11.03
C ALA A 333 7.27 19.60 -9.60
N PRO A 334 8.47 18.97 -9.49
CA PRO A 334 9.26 18.99 -8.24
C PRO A 334 9.84 20.40 -8.03
N MET A 335 9.52 21.03 -6.89
CA MET A 335 10.04 22.35 -6.52
C MET A 335 11.41 22.27 -5.82
N ASP A 336 11.79 21.11 -5.29
CA ASP A 336 13.02 20.97 -4.50
C ASP A 336 14.21 20.64 -5.40
N GLY A 337 15.19 21.56 -5.48
CA GLY A 337 16.44 21.30 -6.19
C GLY A 337 16.34 21.31 -7.72
N SER A 338 15.51 22.20 -8.29
CA SER A 338 15.32 22.34 -9.74
C SER A 338 16.64 22.40 -10.52
N LEU A 339 17.66 23.10 -10.01
CA LEU A 339 18.98 23.17 -10.68
C LEU A 339 19.75 21.83 -10.62
N PRO A 340 20.02 21.22 -9.44
CA PRO A 340 20.61 19.87 -9.37
C PRO A 340 19.86 18.82 -10.18
N TYR A 341 18.53 18.84 -10.15
CA TYR A 341 17.69 17.92 -10.92
C TYR A 341 17.82 18.18 -12.42
N MET A 342 17.79 19.43 -12.87
CA MET A 342 18.00 19.77 -14.29
C MET A 342 19.40 19.37 -14.77
N ILE A 343 20.44 19.60 -13.98
CA ILE A 343 21.82 19.21 -14.32
C ILE A 343 21.93 17.68 -14.41
N ALA A 344 21.44 16.96 -13.41
CA ALA A 344 21.48 15.49 -13.38
C ALA A 344 20.66 14.89 -14.54
N SER A 345 19.47 15.44 -14.81
CA SER A 345 18.61 15.02 -15.92
C SER A 345 19.27 15.29 -17.27
N GLY A 346 19.87 16.47 -17.45
CA GLY A 346 20.60 16.83 -18.66
C GLY A 346 21.79 15.90 -18.93
N LEU A 347 22.56 15.54 -17.89
CA LEU A 347 23.65 14.57 -17.99
C LEU A 347 23.16 13.13 -18.25
N THR A 348 22.03 12.74 -17.66
CA THR A 348 21.38 11.44 -17.90
C THR A 348 20.96 11.31 -19.36
N ILE A 349 20.36 12.37 -19.91
CA ILE A 349 19.97 12.44 -21.31
C ILE A 349 21.22 12.41 -22.22
N ALA A 350 22.12 13.39 -22.05
CA ALA A 350 23.30 13.54 -22.90
C ALA A 350 24.25 12.32 -22.87
N GLY A 351 24.34 11.63 -21.74
CA GLY A 351 25.22 10.48 -21.56
C GLY A 351 24.91 9.32 -22.51
N VAL A 352 23.63 9.06 -22.82
CA VAL A 352 23.26 8.01 -23.79
C VAL A 352 23.75 8.35 -25.20
N GLY A 353 23.58 9.60 -25.63
CA GLY A 353 24.09 10.06 -26.92
C GLY A 353 25.62 9.96 -27.03
N LEU A 354 26.34 10.26 -25.94
CA LEU A 354 27.80 10.09 -25.86
C LEU A 354 28.20 8.61 -25.90
N LEU A 355 27.53 7.74 -25.15
CA LEU A 355 27.81 6.29 -25.15
C LEU A 355 27.65 5.67 -26.54
N LEU A 356 26.55 6.01 -27.24
CA LEU A 356 26.31 5.58 -28.63
C LEU A 356 27.39 6.09 -29.59
N ARG A 357 27.90 7.31 -29.40
CA ARG A 357 28.98 7.87 -30.21
C ARG A 357 30.31 7.16 -29.97
N TYR A 358 30.69 6.93 -28.72
CA TYR A 358 31.99 6.31 -28.39
C TYR A 358 32.02 4.81 -28.69
N GLU A 359 30.88 4.15 -28.75
CA GLU A 359 30.79 2.77 -29.26
C GLU A 359 31.24 2.66 -30.72
N LYS A 360 30.87 3.64 -31.56
CA LYS A 360 31.34 3.73 -32.95
C LYS A 360 32.87 3.83 -33.00
N ASP A 361 33.47 4.60 -32.08
CA ASP A 361 34.93 4.79 -31.99
C ASP A 361 35.66 3.54 -31.45
N ILE A 362 35.03 2.74 -30.59
CA ILE A 362 35.57 1.45 -30.12
C ILE A 362 35.62 0.44 -31.27
N ALA A 363 34.56 0.35 -32.06
CA ALA A 363 34.50 -0.54 -33.21
C ALA A 363 35.50 -0.12 -34.30
N SER A 364 35.42 1.16 -34.70
CA SER A 364 36.53 2.07 -34.94
C SER A 364 37.95 1.52 -34.85
N ALA A 365 38.43 1.53 -33.60
CA ALA A 365 39.83 1.32 -33.24
C ALA A 365 40.21 -0.14 -33.02
N SER A 366 39.24 -1.06 -32.92
CA SER A 366 39.47 -2.50 -32.70
C SER A 366 39.62 -3.30 -34.00
N GLY A 367 39.41 -2.68 -35.18
CA GLY A 367 39.38 -3.37 -36.47
C GLY A 367 38.29 -4.45 -36.57
N SER A 368 37.37 -4.46 -35.61
CA SER A 368 36.16 -5.28 -35.64
C SER A 368 35.10 -4.48 -36.38
N SER A 369 34.35 -5.12 -37.29
CA SER A 369 33.19 -4.43 -37.87
C SER A 369 32.28 -4.05 -36.71
N SER A 370 32.06 -2.74 -36.51
CA SER A 370 30.98 -2.24 -35.67
C SER A 370 29.72 -3.03 -36.01
N GLY A 371 28.89 -3.35 -35.02
CA GLY A 371 27.52 -3.79 -35.30
C GLY A 371 26.88 -2.93 -36.40
N ASP A 372 25.93 -3.50 -37.16
CA ASP A 372 25.42 -2.91 -38.41
C ASP A 372 25.34 -1.37 -38.32
N PRO A 373 26.10 -0.60 -39.12
CA PRO A 373 26.13 0.87 -39.02
C PRO A 373 24.76 1.51 -39.27
N ARG A 374 23.78 0.77 -39.79
CA ARG A 374 22.36 1.18 -39.87
C ARG A 374 21.67 1.14 -38.52
N LEU A 375 22.02 0.16 -37.68
CA LEU A 375 21.46 -0.03 -36.34
C LEU A 375 21.90 1.08 -35.40
N ILE A 376 23.19 1.45 -35.41
CA ILE A 376 23.68 2.60 -34.63
C ILE A 376 23.02 3.91 -35.09
N ARG A 377 22.85 4.10 -36.41
CA ARG A 377 22.11 5.26 -36.96
C ARG A 377 20.65 5.27 -36.53
N PHE A 378 19.99 4.11 -36.52
CA PHE A 378 18.63 3.96 -36.03
C PHE A 378 18.54 4.33 -34.54
N LEU A 379 19.43 3.79 -33.70
CA LEU A 379 19.49 4.10 -32.27
C LEU A 379 19.76 5.59 -32.00
N MET A 380 20.68 6.22 -32.75
CA MET A 380 20.90 7.67 -32.64
C MET A 380 19.68 8.48 -33.09
N GLY A 381 19.01 8.09 -34.18
CA GLY A 381 17.77 8.73 -34.62
C GLY A 381 16.65 8.59 -33.58
N TRP A 382 16.50 7.41 -33.01
CA TRP A 382 15.51 7.13 -31.97
C TRP A 382 15.81 7.88 -30.67
N TYR A 383 17.09 7.96 -30.29
CA TYR A 383 17.54 8.80 -29.18
C TYR A 383 17.17 10.26 -29.39
N VAL A 384 17.39 10.83 -30.59
CA VAL A 384 17.00 12.23 -30.89
C VAL A 384 15.49 12.43 -30.78
N VAL A 385 14.69 11.49 -31.30
CA VAL A 385 13.22 11.54 -31.17
C VAL A 385 12.80 11.47 -29.70
N LEU A 386 13.39 10.57 -28.92
CA LEU A 386 13.07 10.40 -27.50
C LEU A 386 13.46 11.64 -26.68
N VAL A 387 14.64 12.21 -26.93
CA VAL A 387 15.07 13.45 -26.27
C VAL A 387 14.17 14.60 -26.69
N GLY A 388 13.84 14.74 -27.97
CA GLY A 388 12.88 15.72 -28.45
C GLY A 388 11.51 15.57 -27.80
N PHE A 389 11.05 14.33 -27.60
CA PHE A 389 9.81 14.04 -26.90
C PHE A 389 9.89 14.39 -25.41
N LEU A 390 10.94 13.98 -24.69
CA LEU A 390 11.14 14.30 -23.28
C LEU A 390 11.26 15.82 -23.04
N CYS A 391 12.04 16.51 -23.88
CA CYS A 391 12.14 17.96 -23.86
C CYS A 391 10.82 18.63 -24.24
N GLY A 392 10.07 18.07 -25.20
CA GLY A 392 8.75 18.55 -25.59
C GLY A 392 7.74 18.38 -24.46
N THR A 393 7.67 17.20 -23.82
CA THR A 393 6.81 16.98 -22.65
C THR A 393 7.22 17.88 -21.50
N TYR A 394 8.52 18.07 -21.27
CA TYR A 394 8.99 19.03 -20.29
C TYR A 394 8.50 20.43 -20.65
N LEU A 395 8.73 20.93 -21.87
CA LEU A 395 8.26 22.25 -22.30
C LEU A 395 6.73 22.39 -22.38
N ILE A 396 5.95 21.31 -22.45
CA ILE A 396 4.47 21.35 -22.45
C ILE A 396 3.93 21.32 -21.02
N PHE A 397 4.52 20.51 -20.13
CA PHE A 397 4.04 20.30 -18.77
C PHE A 397 4.78 21.15 -17.71
N TYR A 398 5.87 21.83 -18.08
CA TYR A 398 6.73 22.62 -17.17
C TYR A 398 6.46 24.14 -17.15
N PRO A 399 6.11 24.84 -18.24
CA PRO A 399 5.74 26.25 -18.17
C PRO A 399 4.25 26.39 -17.80
N ASP A 400 3.99 27.13 -16.72
CA ASP A 400 2.69 27.58 -16.19
C ASP A 400 1.81 26.59 -15.39
N PHE A 401 2.34 26.03 -14.30
CA PHE A 401 1.53 25.54 -13.17
C PHE A 401 1.55 26.50 -11.96
N ASN A 402 1.48 27.80 -12.22
CA ASN A 402 1.23 28.79 -11.18
C ASN A 402 -0.28 28.98 -10.88
N SER A 403 -1.18 28.17 -11.46
CA SER A 403 -2.62 28.46 -11.39
C SER A 403 -3.58 27.28 -11.58
N THR A 404 -3.44 26.19 -10.82
CA THR A 404 -4.59 25.35 -10.43
C THR A 404 -4.24 24.60 -9.14
N ASP A 405 -4.95 24.89 -8.05
CA ASP A 405 -4.93 24.20 -6.74
C ASP A 405 -3.81 24.55 -5.75
N THR A 406 -3.33 25.79 -5.75
CA THR A 406 -2.64 26.36 -4.58
C THR A 406 -3.57 27.31 -3.84
N ILE A 407 -3.77 27.09 -2.54
CA ILE A 407 -4.56 27.98 -1.67
C ILE A 407 -3.69 28.53 -0.54
N SER A 408 -4.14 29.58 0.14
CA SER A 408 -3.49 30.04 1.38
C SER A 408 -4.00 29.22 2.57
N PHE A 409 -3.25 29.17 3.68
CA PHE A 409 -3.76 28.58 4.93
C PHE A 409 -5.03 29.28 5.43
N PRO A 410 -5.13 30.62 5.39
CA PRO A 410 -6.36 31.33 5.68
C PRO A 410 -7.56 30.83 4.88
N ASP A 411 -7.39 30.59 3.58
CA ASP A 411 -8.48 30.11 2.72
C ASP A 411 -8.87 28.67 3.09
N LEU A 412 -7.89 27.80 3.36
CA LEU A 412 -8.14 26.42 3.82
C LEU A 412 -8.95 26.41 5.13
N LEU A 413 -8.53 27.21 6.11
CA LEU A 413 -9.20 27.32 7.40
C LEU A 413 -10.58 27.98 7.27
N SER A 414 -10.72 29.00 6.42
CA SER A 414 -11.99 29.67 6.16
C SER A 414 -13.00 28.72 5.50
N ALA A 415 -12.56 27.93 4.50
CA ALA A 415 -13.39 26.92 3.86
C ALA A 415 -13.82 25.83 4.87
N ALA A 416 -12.89 25.32 5.69
CA ALA A 416 -13.19 24.34 6.73
C ALA A 416 -14.16 24.90 7.78
N ASN A 417 -13.98 26.15 8.21
CA ASN A 417 -14.87 26.82 9.15
C ASN A 417 -16.28 26.98 8.55
N THR A 418 -16.37 27.43 7.30
CA THR A 418 -17.66 27.59 6.60
C THR A 418 -18.39 26.26 6.46
N GLN A 419 -17.68 25.19 6.11
CA GLN A 419 -18.25 23.85 6.03
C GLN A 419 -18.72 23.35 7.40
N SER A 420 -17.91 23.55 8.45
CA SER A 420 -18.24 23.20 9.82
C SER A 420 -19.48 23.95 10.31
N ASP A 421 -19.54 25.28 10.10
CA ASP A 421 -20.66 26.11 10.54
C ASP A 421 -21.96 25.74 9.81
N ALA A 422 -21.87 25.44 8.51
CA ALA A 422 -23.00 24.94 7.73
C ALA A 422 -23.51 23.58 8.26
N TRP A 423 -22.60 22.65 8.56
CA TRP A 423 -22.98 21.36 9.15
C TRP A 423 -23.64 21.55 10.53
N ILE A 424 -23.05 22.36 11.41
CA ILE A 424 -23.59 22.62 12.76
C ILE A 424 -24.99 23.24 12.68
N ALA A 425 -25.19 24.20 11.76
CA ALA A 425 -26.50 24.81 11.55
C ALA A 425 -27.55 23.80 11.06
N HIS A 426 -27.16 22.92 10.13
CA HIS A 426 -28.06 21.88 9.61
C HIS A 426 -28.33 20.76 10.61
N ALA A 427 -27.38 20.46 11.51
CA ALA A 427 -27.50 19.40 12.50
C ALA A 427 -28.43 19.75 13.67
N ASN A 428 -28.78 21.02 13.84
CA ASN A 428 -29.58 21.52 14.96
C ASN A 428 -30.66 22.52 14.51
N GLN A 429 -31.25 22.28 13.34
CA GLN A 429 -32.23 23.19 12.73
C GLN A 429 -33.60 23.09 13.42
N SER A 430 -33.96 21.90 13.91
CA SER A 430 -35.27 21.62 14.49
C SER A 430 -35.33 21.98 15.98
N SER A 431 -36.21 22.93 16.31
CA SER A 431 -36.51 23.33 17.69
C SER A 431 -37.78 22.70 18.27
N THR A 432 -38.60 22.06 17.44
CA THR A 432 -39.85 21.40 17.83
C THR A 432 -39.89 19.95 17.37
N LEU A 433 -40.70 19.12 18.04
CA LEU A 433 -40.89 17.73 17.63
C LEU A 433 -41.41 17.62 16.19
N VAL A 434 -42.38 18.47 15.81
CA VAL A 434 -42.94 18.48 14.43
C VAL A 434 -41.85 18.79 13.40
N SER A 435 -41.01 19.79 13.64
CA SER A 435 -39.91 20.11 12.72
C SER A 435 -38.89 18.98 12.64
N ALA A 436 -38.55 18.36 13.77
CA ALA A 436 -37.59 17.24 13.81
C ALA A 436 -38.10 16.01 13.04
N VAL A 437 -39.39 15.70 13.15
CA VAL A 437 -40.02 14.60 12.41
C VAL A 437 -40.04 14.90 10.90
N ASN A 438 -40.38 16.13 10.51
CA ASN A 438 -40.39 16.53 9.10
C ASN A 438 -38.97 16.51 8.50
N GLU A 439 -37.97 17.00 9.23
CA GLU A 439 -36.57 16.99 8.80
C GLU A 439 -36.03 15.56 8.71
N TYR A 440 -36.33 14.70 9.69
CA TYR A 440 -36.00 13.27 9.62
C TYR A 440 -36.54 12.64 8.34
N GLN A 441 -37.83 12.85 8.04
CA GLN A 441 -38.48 12.29 6.86
C GLN A 441 -37.86 12.81 5.57
N ARG A 442 -37.58 14.13 5.51
CA ARG A 442 -36.94 14.77 4.37
C ARG A 442 -35.53 14.23 4.12
N ARG A 443 -34.74 14.06 5.18
CA ARG A 443 -33.33 13.65 5.13
C ARG A 443 -33.17 12.16 4.83
N TYR A 444 -33.89 11.30 5.54
CA TYR A 444 -33.68 9.85 5.49
C TYR A 444 -34.67 9.11 4.60
N GLY A 445 -35.70 9.79 4.08
CA GLY A 445 -36.70 9.18 3.20
C GLY A 445 -37.49 8.05 3.86
N VAL A 446 -37.62 8.08 5.19
CA VAL A 446 -38.34 7.09 6.00
C VAL A 446 -38.98 7.79 7.20
N ALA A 447 -40.08 7.24 7.73
CA ALA A 447 -40.65 7.71 8.98
C ALA A 447 -39.66 7.49 10.15
N PRO A 448 -39.63 8.34 11.19
CA PRO A 448 -38.87 8.05 12.41
C PRO A 448 -39.38 6.77 13.08
N PRO A 449 -38.53 6.03 13.83
CA PRO A 449 -38.97 4.87 14.59
C PRO A 449 -39.97 5.28 15.69
N PRO A 450 -40.82 4.36 16.20
CA PRO A 450 -41.64 4.64 17.38
C PRO A 450 -40.79 5.14 18.56
N ASN A 451 -41.42 5.91 19.48
CA ASN A 451 -40.76 6.58 20.61
C ASN A 451 -39.72 7.66 20.23
N PHE A 452 -39.80 8.19 19.00
CA PHE A 452 -38.97 9.31 18.57
C PHE A 452 -39.21 10.59 19.38
N ASP A 453 -40.45 10.81 19.85
CA ASP A 453 -40.80 11.89 20.78
C ASP A 453 -40.00 11.78 22.09
N LYS A 454 -39.87 10.58 22.65
CA LYS A 454 -39.09 10.32 23.88
C LYS A 454 -37.61 10.57 23.68
N TRP A 455 -37.09 10.16 22.53
CA TRP A 455 -35.72 10.51 22.16
C TRP A 455 -35.52 12.02 22.02
N PHE A 456 -36.44 12.72 21.35
CA PHE A 456 -36.37 14.18 21.17
C PHE A 456 -36.44 14.92 22.52
N GLU A 457 -37.39 14.55 23.39
CA GLU A 457 -37.51 15.06 24.75
C GLU A 457 -36.20 14.86 25.54
N TYR A 458 -35.62 13.66 25.47
CA TYR A 458 -34.34 13.33 26.13
C TYR A 458 -33.17 14.16 25.58
N ALA A 459 -33.08 14.31 24.26
CA ALA A 459 -32.00 15.06 23.62
C ALA A 459 -32.07 16.57 23.96
N VAL A 460 -33.27 17.15 23.95
CA VAL A 460 -33.49 18.56 24.32
C VAL A 460 -33.21 18.79 25.81
N ALA A 461 -33.70 17.91 26.69
CA ALA A 461 -33.49 18.03 28.14
C ALA A 461 -32.00 17.99 28.53
N ASN A 462 -31.18 17.24 27.79
CA ASN A 462 -29.73 17.15 28.01
C ASN A 462 -28.91 18.18 27.19
N GLY A 463 -29.59 19.14 26.54
CA GLY A 463 -28.95 20.22 25.80
C GLY A 463 -28.09 19.71 24.64
N SER A 464 -28.59 18.74 23.87
CA SER A 464 -27.85 18.23 22.71
C SER A 464 -27.64 19.34 21.67
N PRO A 465 -26.42 19.50 21.13
CA PRO A 465 -26.20 20.41 20.00
C PRO A 465 -26.60 19.79 18.66
N ILE A 466 -27.09 18.55 18.62
CA ILE A 466 -27.39 17.81 17.39
C ILE A 466 -28.74 17.10 17.56
N ILE A 467 -29.71 17.50 16.74
CA ILE A 467 -31.06 16.95 16.73
C ILE A 467 -31.36 16.27 15.38
N ASP A 468 -30.91 16.85 14.28
CA ASP A 468 -31.35 16.45 12.95
C ASP A 468 -30.37 15.51 12.24
N ASP A 469 -29.07 15.74 12.39
CA ASP A 469 -28.04 15.03 11.60
C ASP A 469 -27.40 13.85 12.35
N PHE A 470 -27.99 12.67 12.14
CA PHE A 470 -27.48 11.35 12.54
C PHE A 470 -27.24 10.46 11.30
N THR A 471 -26.66 11.04 10.24
CA THR A 471 -26.47 10.36 8.95
C THR A 471 -25.63 9.09 9.08
N GLN A 472 -24.63 9.07 9.95
CA GLN A 472 -23.81 7.88 10.21
C GLN A 472 -24.64 6.70 10.72
N ILE A 473 -25.58 6.91 11.65
CA ILE A 473 -26.46 5.83 12.13
C ILE A 473 -27.29 5.28 10.97
N ASN A 474 -27.83 6.18 10.14
CA ASN A 474 -28.64 5.80 9.01
C ASN A 474 -27.85 4.98 7.97
N ASP A 475 -26.65 5.42 7.64
CA ASP A 475 -25.79 4.80 6.63
C ASP A 475 -25.23 3.46 7.13
N ASP A 476 -24.88 3.37 8.42
CA ASP A 476 -24.45 2.12 9.07
C ASP A 476 -25.57 1.07 9.08
N LEU A 477 -26.83 1.48 9.23
CA LEU A 477 -27.98 0.57 9.30
C LEU A 477 -28.61 0.25 7.93
N LEU A 478 -28.36 1.06 6.90
CA LEU A 478 -28.92 0.87 5.56
C LEU A 478 -28.64 -0.53 4.95
N PRO A 479 -27.41 -1.10 5.00
CA PRO A 479 -27.14 -2.48 4.57
C PRO A 479 -28.13 -3.50 5.14
N PHE A 480 -28.47 -3.34 6.42
CA PHE A 480 -29.21 -4.32 7.19
C PHE A 480 -30.74 -4.22 6.96
N TRP A 481 -31.23 -3.12 6.38
CA TRP A 481 -32.58 -3.06 5.81
C TRP A 481 -32.76 -4.05 4.65
N GLY A 482 -31.68 -4.38 3.93
CA GLY A 482 -31.67 -5.37 2.86
C GLY A 482 -31.75 -6.83 3.36
N VAL A 483 -31.64 -7.06 4.67
CA VAL A 483 -31.68 -8.40 5.30
C VAL A 483 -33.01 -8.58 6.03
N ALA A 484 -33.58 -9.78 6.02
CA ALA A 484 -34.83 -10.06 6.73
C ALA A 484 -34.64 -9.97 8.26
N PRO A 485 -35.62 -9.46 9.03
CA PRO A 485 -35.50 -9.30 10.48
C PRO A 485 -35.12 -10.60 11.21
N GLY A 486 -35.76 -11.72 10.89
CA GLY A 486 -35.43 -13.04 11.45
C GLY A 486 -33.97 -13.45 11.25
N VAL A 487 -33.43 -13.20 10.05
CA VAL A 487 -32.02 -13.49 9.74
C VAL A 487 -31.07 -12.60 10.53
N LEU A 488 -31.41 -11.31 10.75
CA LEU A 488 -30.62 -10.45 11.61
C LEU A 488 -30.56 -10.98 13.04
N ARG A 489 -31.70 -11.44 13.58
CA ARG A 489 -31.77 -12.04 14.92
C ARG A 489 -30.95 -13.33 15.01
N ASP A 490 -31.01 -14.19 13.98
CA ASP A 490 -30.21 -15.41 13.90
C ASP A 490 -28.70 -15.11 13.82
N HIS A 491 -28.30 -14.10 13.03
CA HIS A 491 -26.90 -13.65 12.95
C HIS A 491 -26.41 -13.06 14.28
N THR A 492 -27.23 -12.27 14.96
CA THR A 492 -26.93 -11.76 16.31
C THR A 492 -26.77 -12.93 17.29
N LYS A 493 -27.73 -13.87 17.32
CA LYS A 493 -27.67 -15.06 18.17
C LYS A 493 -26.38 -15.85 17.92
N HIS A 494 -26.09 -16.20 16.67
CA HIS A 494 -24.87 -16.93 16.30
C HIS A 494 -23.58 -16.21 16.75
N SER A 495 -23.56 -14.87 16.65
CA SER A 495 -22.41 -14.05 17.07
C SER A 495 -22.18 -14.13 18.59
N LEU A 496 -23.24 -14.23 19.38
CA LEU A 496 -23.19 -14.32 20.85
C LEU A 496 -22.92 -15.75 21.35
N GLU A 497 -23.41 -16.77 20.63
CA GLU A 497 -23.26 -18.17 21.02
C GLU A 497 -21.84 -18.72 20.82
N VAL A 498 -21.03 -18.13 19.94
CA VAL A 498 -19.71 -18.64 19.53
C VAL A 498 -18.59 -17.82 20.20
N PRO A 499 -17.97 -18.29 21.30
CA PRO A 499 -16.98 -17.52 22.04
C PRO A 499 -15.73 -17.14 21.23
N TRP A 500 -15.36 -17.98 20.26
CA TRP A 500 -14.20 -17.74 19.40
C TRP A 500 -14.27 -16.40 18.65
N LEU A 501 -15.48 -15.89 18.35
CA LEU A 501 -15.65 -14.62 17.65
C LEU A 501 -15.24 -13.42 18.51
N GLY A 502 -15.18 -13.56 19.84
CA GLY A 502 -14.85 -12.49 20.77
C GLY A 502 -15.90 -11.38 20.78
N MET A 503 -17.17 -11.77 20.95
CA MET A 503 -18.31 -10.86 21.03
C MET A 503 -18.83 -10.79 22.47
N GLY A 504 -19.33 -9.63 22.87
CA GLY A 504 -20.18 -9.45 24.05
C GLY A 504 -21.60 -9.14 23.62
N GLY A 505 -22.58 -9.36 24.50
CA GLY A 505 -23.99 -9.11 24.17
C GLY A 505 -24.68 -8.25 25.19
N ILE A 506 -25.56 -7.37 24.71
CA ILE A 506 -26.51 -6.63 25.52
C ILE A 506 -27.91 -7.08 25.13
N ARG A 507 -28.75 -7.28 26.14
CA ARG A 507 -30.16 -7.65 25.96
C ARG A 507 -31.05 -6.61 26.63
N VAL A 508 -32.11 -6.23 25.96
CA VAL A 508 -33.17 -5.38 26.52
C VAL A 508 -34.44 -6.21 26.60
N ARG A 509 -35.05 -6.28 27.80
CA ARG A 509 -36.30 -7.00 28.06
C ARG A 509 -37.20 -6.16 28.96
N GLY A 510 -38.39 -5.82 28.47
CA GLY A 510 -39.39 -5.06 29.25
C GLY A 510 -38.83 -3.78 29.88
N GLY A 511 -38.01 -3.04 29.12
CA GLY A 511 -37.36 -1.82 29.58
C GLY A 511 -36.13 -2.00 30.47
N LYS A 512 -35.65 -3.22 30.70
CA LYS A 512 -34.47 -3.52 31.54
C LYS A 512 -33.30 -4.02 30.71
N VAL A 513 -32.09 -3.58 31.07
CA VAL A 513 -30.85 -3.94 30.37
C VAL A 513 -30.09 -5.04 31.10
N GLY A 514 -29.79 -6.11 30.37
CA GLY A 514 -28.99 -7.26 30.80
C GLY A 514 -27.75 -7.46 29.92
N VAL A 515 -26.80 -8.24 30.43
CA VAL A 515 -25.62 -8.69 29.68
C VAL A 515 -25.84 -10.15 29.28
N ALA A 516 -25.64 -10.47 28.01
CA ALA A 516 -25.71 -11.84 27.51
C ALA A 516 -24.53 -12.69 28.02
N PRO A 517 -24.70 -14.01 28.19
CA PRO A 517 -23.62 -14.91 28.57
C PRO A 517 -22.52 -14.96 27.48
N GLY A 518 -21.37 -15.54 27.82
CA GLY A 518 -20.27 -15.77 26.87
C GLY A 518 -19.22 -14.64 26.78
N THR A 519 -19.50 -13.46 27.34
CA THR A 519 -18.51 -12.37 27.44
C THR A 519 -17.33 -12.79 28.34
N PRO A 520 -16.07 -12.77 27.85
CA PRO A 520 -14.90 -13.08 28.67
C PRO A 520 -14.74 -12.11 29.84
N GLY A 521 -14.31 -12.61 31.01
CA GLY A 521 -14.13 -11.78 32.21
C GLY A 521 -13.18 -10.58 32.01
N SER A 522 -12.17 -10.72 31.15
CA SER A 522 -11.23 -9.64 30.80
C SER A 522 -11.89 -8.45 30.08
N HIS A 523 -13.06 -8.64 29.47
CA HIS A 523 -13.78 -7.62 28.69
C HIS A 523 -15.17 -7.30 29.28
N MET A 524 -15.53 -7.89 30.43
CA MET A 524 -16.83 -7.67 31.07
C MET A 524 -17.09 -6.20 31.43
N TRP A 525 -16.03 -5.44 31.72
CA TRP A 525 -16.11 -4.00 31.96
C TRP A 525 -16.75 -3.24 30.79
N MET A 526 -16.53 -3.67 29.54
CA MET A 526 -17.14 -3.05 28.36
C MET A 526 -18.66 -3.23 28.36
N MET A 527 -19.14 -4.41 28.76
CA MET A 527 -20.57 -4.71 28.83
C MET A 527 -21.25 -3.95 29.97
N HIS A 528 -20.58 -3.81 31.12
CA HIS A 528 -21.09 -2.99 32.22
C HIS A 528 -21.19 -1.51 31.83
N SER A 529 -20.18 -0.98 31.14
CA SER A 529 -20.19 0.39 30.62
C SER A 529 -21.32 0.60 29.60
N MET A 530 -21.48 -0.33 28.66
CA MET A 530 -22.59 -0.31 27.69
C MET A 530 -23.95 -0.37 28.35
N LYS A 531 -24.12 -1.26 29.34
CA LYS A 531 -25.34 -1.33 30.14
C LYS A 531 -25.64 0.01 30.81
N SER A 532 -24.66 0.61 31.50
CA SER A 532 -24.81 1.92 32.15
C SER A 532 -25.11 3.06 31.18
N MET A 533 -24.65 2.96 29.93
CA MET A 533 -24.96 3.95 28.89
C MET A 533 -26.42 3.88 28.43
N ILE A 534 -27.09 2.74 28.60
CA ILE A 534 -28.44 2.49 28.06
C ILE A 534 -29.53 2.55 29.13
N GLU A 535 -29.20 2.22 30.38
CA GLU A 535 -30.16 2.10 31.49
C GLU A 535 -31.12 3.29 31.63
N ASP A 536 -30.63 4.52 31.47
CA ASP A 536 -31.41 5.75 31.68
C ASP A 536 -32.62 5.91 30.74
N PHE A 537 -32.59 5.30 29.56
CA PHE A 537 -33.66 5.42 28.55
C PHE A 537 -34.23 4.06 28.12
N ALA A 538 -33.80 2.97 28.78
CA ALA A 538 -34.13 1.61 28.39
C ALA A 538 -35.64 1.33 28.41
N GLU A 539 -36.41 2.00 29.28
CA GLU A 539 -37.86 1.86 29.36
C GLU A 539 -38.61 2.24 28.07
N HIS A 540 -37.98 3.04 27.20
CA HIS A 540 -38.54 3.42 25.91
C HIS A 540 -38.08 2.51 24.75
N LEU A 541 -37.27 1.49 25.03
CA LEU A 541 -36.77 0.57 24.01
C LEU A 541 -37.62 -0.71 23.94
N PRO A 542 -37.83 -1.28 22.74
CA PRO A 542 -38.44 -2.60 22.59
C PRO A 542 -37.46 -3.72 23.02
N ASN A 543 -37.96 -4.96 23.06
CA ASN A 543 -37.12 -6.12 23.31
C ASN A 543 -36.13 -6.34 22.14
N MET A 544 -34.83 -6.38 22.44
CA MET A 544 -33.78 -6.56 21.45
C MET A 544 -32.52 -7.19 22.05
N ASP A 545 -31.75 -7.88 21.21
CA ASP A 545 -30.36 -8.23 21.48
C ASP A 545 -29.46 -7.57 20.42
N PHE A 546 -28.22 -7.29 20.79
CA PHE A 546 -27.19 -6.89 19.83
C PHE A 546 -25.80 -7.34 20.29
N ALA A 547 -24.97 -7.68 19.30
CA ALA A 547 -23.62 -8.19 19.51
C ALA A 547 -22.59 -7.06 19.38
N ILE A 548 -21.79 -6.89 20.42
CA ILE A 548 -20.74 -5.90 20.55
C ILE A 548 -19.40 -6.58 20.29
N ASN A 549 -18.65 -6.07 19.31
CA ASN A 549 -17.29 -6.47 19.06
C ASN A 549 -16.39 -6.06 20.23
N LEU A 550 -15.73 -7.05 20.86
CA LEU A 550 -14.81 -6.82 21.97
C LEU A 550 -13.38 -6.51 21.51
N ASN A 551 -13.08 -6.77 20.24
CA ASN A 551 -11.78 -6.48 19.65
C ASN A 551 -11.72 -5.05 19.09
N ASP A 552 -10.50 -4.52 18.93
CA ASP A 552 -10.27 -3.17 18.43
C ASP A 552 -10.57 -3.08 16.91
N GLU A 553 -10.20 -4.13 16.16
CA GLU A 553 -10.39 -4.25 14.71
C GLU A 553 -11.87 -4.52 14.31
N PRO A 554 -12.36 -3.95 13.19
CA PRO A 554 -13.72 -4.17 12.67
C PRO A 554 -13.90 -5.59 12.11
N ARG A 555 -15.14 -5.98 11.78
CA ARG A 555 -15.50 -7.38 11.49
C ARG A 555 -16.17 -7.60 10.14
N VAL A 556 -16.90 -6.63 9.62
CA VAL A 556 -17.87 -6.85 8.54
C VAL A 556 -17.38 -6.13 7.29
N ALA A 557 -16.90 -6.86 6.28
CA ALA A 557 -16.40 -6.29 5.02
C ALA A 557 -17.18 -6.88 3.84
N ILE A 558 -18.33 -6.28 3.57
CA ILE A 558 -19.27 -6.72 2.53
C ILE A 558 -18.71 -6.31 1.15
N PRO A 559 -18.60 -7.24 0.18
CA PRO A 559 -18.22 -6.90 -1.19
C PRO A 559 -19.13 -5.83 -1.80
N PHE A 560 -18.58 -4.98 -2.65
CA PHE A 560 -19.26 -3.80 -3.18
C PHE A 560 -20.58 -4.13 -3.88
N GLU A 561 -20.60 -5.17 -4.71
CA GLU A 561 -21.79 -5.60 -5.44
C GLU A 561 -22.90 -6.10 -4.49
N ASP A 562 -22.52 -6.82 -3.43
CA ASP A 562 -23.45 -7.29 -2.40
C ASP A 562 -23.97 -6.11 -1.56
N MET A 563 -23.12 -5.14 -1.26
CA MET A 563 -23.47 -3.90 -0.57
C MET A 563 -24.51 -3.10 -1.37
N LEU A 564 -24.30 -2.90 -2.67
CA LEU A 564 -25.27 -2.26 -3.56
C LEU A 564 -26.60 -3.01 -3.60
N ARG A 565 -26.56 -4.35 -3.66
CA ARG A 565 -27.76 -5.18 -3.63
C ARG A 565 -28.54 -4.97 -2.33
N LEU A 566 -27.87 -5.00 -1.19
CA LEU A 566 -28.48 -4.78 0.12
C LEU A 566 -29.10 -3.39 0.24
N HIS A 567 -28.41 -2.34 -0.23
CA HIS A 567 -28.98 -0.99 -0.30
C HIS A 567 -30.24 -0.96 -1.15
N SER A 568 -30.21 -1.54 -2.36
CA SER A 568 -31.37 -1.54 -3.27
C SER A 568 -32.60 -2.23 -2.67
N ILE A 569 -32.40 -3.36 -1.98
CA ILE A 569 -33.47 -4.10 -1.29
C ILE A 569 -33.98 -3.29 -0.09
N GLY A 570 -33.08 -2.65 0.66
CA GLY A 570 -33.41 -1.87 1.85
C GLY A 570 -34.14 -0.56 1.58
N SER A 571 -33.90 0.09 0.44
CA SER A 571 -34.55 1.37 0.09
C SER A 571 -36.06 1.24 -0.14
N GLY A 572 -36.53 0.14 -0.76
CA GLY A 572 -37.94 -0.05 -1.09
C GLY A 572 -38.89 -0.03 0.13
N PRO A 573 -38.66 -0.87 1.16
CA PRO A 573 -39.40 -0.84 2.42
C PRO A 573 -39.46 0.54 3.08
N ARG A 574 -38.33 1.26 3.10
CA ARG A 574 -38.21 2.59 3.71
C ARG A 574 -39.12 3.61 3.03
N THR A 575 -39.14 3.63 1.70
CA THR A 575 -40.03 4.52 0.93
C THR A 575 -41.50 4.17 1.14
N ARG A 576 -41.86 2.87 1.20
CA ARG A 576 -43.25 2.46 1.49
C ARG A 576 -43.70 2.94 2.87
N LEU A 577 -42.86 2.76 3.89
CA LEU A 577 -43.13 3.19 5.26
C LEU A 577 -43.34 4.71 5.37
N LEU A 578 -42.59 5.52 4.59
CA LEU A 578 -42.76 6.96 4.57
C LEU A 578 -44.19 7.38 4.17
N HIS A 579 -44.80 6.69 3.21
CA HIS A 579 -46.15 7.00 2.70
C HIS A 579 -47.29 6.33 3.48
N LEU A 580 -46.98 5.46 4.44
CA LEU A 580 -47.97 4.79 5.27
C LEU A 580 -48.60 5.79 6.24
N LYS A 581 -49.94 5.90 6.19
CA LYS A 581 -50.73 6.79 7.06
C LYS A 581 -50.88 6.21 8.47
N ASP A 582 -51.29 4.95 8.56
CA ASP A 582 -51.51 4.27 9.83
C ASP A 582 -50.26 3.48 10.20
N ARG A 583 -49.43 4.07 11.07
CA ARG A 583 -48.18 3.47 11.54
C ARG A 583 -48.40 2.80 12.90
N LYS A 584 -47.79 1.65 13.10
CA LYS A 584 -47.82 0.91 14.37
C LYS A 584 -46.73 1.42 15.30
N THR A 585 -46.96 1.27 16.61
CA THR A 585 -45.94 1.45 17.65
C THR A 585 -45.33 0.09 18.04
N PHE A 586 -44.29 0.10 18.86
CA PHE A 586 -43.73 -1.13 19.43
C PHE A 586 -44.77 -1.84 20.30
N ASP A 587 -44.95 -3.14 20.06
CA ASP A 587 -45.97 -3.96 20.71
C ASP A 587 -45.32 -5.03 21.58
N GLY A 588 -45.14 -4.69 22.87
CA GLY A 588 -44.56 -5.59 23.86
C GLY A 588 -45.47 -6.76 24.28
N SER A 589 -46.72 -6.82 23.80
CA SER A 589 -47.65 -7.93 24.09
C SER A 589 -47.44 -9.13 23.17
N ARG A 590 -46.67 -8.97 22.08
CA ARG A 590 -46.37 -10.04 21.14
C ARG A 590 -45.47 -11.11 21.76
N PRO A 591 -45.54 -12.35 21.26
CA PRO A 591 -44.63 -13.41 21.67
C PRO A 591 -43.17 -12.96 21.56
N ALA A 592 -42.35 -13.36 22.53
CA ALA A 592 -40.93 -13.03 22.52
C ALA A 592 -40.27 -13.60 21.26
N VAL A 593 -39.76 -12.70 20.42
CA VAL A 593 -39.04 -13.06 19.19
C VAL A 593 -37.57 -13.39 19.48
N TRP A 594 -37.07 -12.94 20.63
CA TRP A 594 -35.74 -13.22 21.13
C TRP A 594 -35.79 -14.35 22.16
N SER A 595 -34.89 -15.33 22.01
CA SER A 595 -34.73 -16.40 22.98
C SER A 595 -33.98 -15.88 24.22
N ASP A 596 -34.40 -16.33 25.40
CA ASP A 596 -33.66 -16.12 26.65
C ASP A 596 -32.76 -17.33 26.98
N GLU A 597 -32.57 -18.26 26.04
CA GLU A 597 -31.64 -19.36 26.20
C GLU A 597 -30.19 -18.86 26.22
N ASP A 598 -29.47 -19.28 27.26
CA ASP A 598 -28.08 -18.90 27.53
C ASP A 598 -27.06 -19.92 27.01
N ALA A 599 -27.41 -20.61 25.93
CA ALA A 599 -26.55 -21.64 25.34
C ALA A 599 -25.30 -20.99 24.74
N VAL A 600 -24.14 -21.30 25.30
CA VAL A 600 -22.83 -20.92 24.76
C VAL A 600 -22.14 -22.17 24.25
N ARG A 601 -21.63 -22.11 23.02
CA ARG A 601 -20.94 -23.24 22.37
C ARG A 601 -19.55 -23.46 22.94
N GLY A 602 -18.93 -24.57 22.57
CA GLY A 602 -17.58 -24.91 22.99
C GLY A 602 -16.56 -23.85 22.54
N PRO A 603 -15.54 -23.53 23.34
CA PRO A 603 -14.56 -22.48 23.02
C PRO A 603 -13.69 -22.80 21.78
N GLU A 604 -13.61 -24.07 21.39
CA GLU A 604 -12.87 -24.49 20.19
C GLU A 604 -13.70 -24.39 18.91
N GLU A 605 -15.02 -24.28 19.02
CA GLU A 605 -15.91 -24.23 17.86
C GLU A 605 -15.71 -22.95 17.06
N ARG A 606 -15.62 -23.10 15.73
CA ARG A 606 -15.37 -22.00 14.80
C ARG A 606 -16.61 -21.71 13.99
N SER A 607 -16.88 -20.43 13.77
CA SER A 607 -17.97 -20.00 12.90
C SER A 607 -17.60 -20.24 11.43
N PRO A 608 -18.49 -20.86 10.62
CA PRO A 608 -18.24 -21.01 9.19
C PRO A 608 -18.38 -19.69 8.42
N HIS A 609 -19.02 -18.67 9.00
CA HIS A 609 -19.27 -17.36 8.37
C HIS A 609 -18.10 -16.38 8.53
N PHE A 610 -17.12 -16.69 9.39
CA PHE A 610 -15.98 -15.82 9.69
C PHE A 610 -14.67 -16.50 9.33
N THR A 611 -13.74 -15.72 8.79
CA THR A 611 -12.43 -16.19 8.39
C THR A 611 -11.35 -15.57 9.25
N ASP A 612 -10.43 -16.40 9.73
CA ASP A 612 -9.24 -15.96 10.46
C ASP A 612 -8.15 -15.45 9.49
N ARG A 613 -7.73 -14.21 9.74
CA ARG A 613 -6.71 -13.45 9.00
C ARG A 613 -5.73 -12.75 9.94
N ILE A 614 -5.57 -13.26 11.15
CA ILE A 614 -4.59 -12.75 12.11
C ILE A 614 -3.19 -12.77 11.47
N ARG A 615 -2.51 -11.62 11.48
CA ARG A 615 -1.15 -11.42 10.93
C ARG A 615 -1.02 -11.59 9.41
N ASP A 616 -2.13 -11.68 8.69
CA ASP A 616 -2.15 -11.71 7.23
C ASP A 616 -2.45 -10.31 6.68
N GLN A 617 -1.98 -10.00 5.47
CA GLN A 617 -2.36 -8.77 4.78
C GLN A 617 -3.81 -8.86 4.32
N ILE A 618 -4.62 -7.84 4.64
CA ILE A 618 -6.09 -7.89 4.46
C ILE A 618 -6.60 -7.02 3.33
N TYR A 619 -5.77 -6.10 2.83
CA TYR A 619 -6.21 -5.04 1.92
C TYR A 619 -6.82 -5.64 0.63
N TYR A 620 -6.19 -6.64 0.03
CA TYR A 620 -6.68 -7.22 -1.22
C TYR A 620 -7.85 -8.21 -1.06
N ASP A 621 -7.97 -8.83 0.11
CA ASP A 621 -9.01 -9.82 0.40
C ASP A 621 -10.33 -9.19 0.87
N TYR A 622 -10.28 -8.03 1.53
CA TYR A 622 -11.43 -7.41 2.21
C TYR A 622 -11.66 -5.95 1.82
N VAL A 623 -10.61 -5.13 1.75
CA VAL A 623 -10.78 -3.69 1.41
C VAL A 623 -11.07 -3.51 -0.07
N ALA A 624 -10.21 -4.04 -0.95
CA ALA A 624 -10.39 -3.88 -2.38
C ALA A 624 -11.74 -4.44 -2.89
N PRO A 625 -12.22 -5.63 -2.47
CA PRO A 625 -13.54 -6.12 -2.89
C PRO A 625 -14.72 -5.27 -2.40
N ALA A 626 -14.58 -4.52 -1.29
CA ALA A 626 -15.61 -3.60 -0.80
C ALA A 626 -15.65 -2.27 -1.60
N CYS A 627 -14.68 -2.04 -2.49
CA CYS A 627 -14.59 -0.82 -3.29
C CYS A 627 -15.31 -0.94 -4.65
N PRO A 628 -15.67 0.21 -5.27
CA PRO A 628 -16.22 0.26 -6.62
C PRO A 628 -15.35 -0.48 -7.65
N PRO A 629 -15.93 -1.14 -8.67
CA PRO A 629 -15.18 -1.93 -9.66
C PRO A 629 -14.11 -1.17 -10.44
N ASP A 630 -14.27 0.15 -10.61
CA ASP A 630 -13.38 1.08 -11.31
C ASP A 630 -12.32 1.70 -10.38
N SER A 631 -12.39 1.43 -9.07
CA SER A 631 -11.45 1.97 -8.08
C SER A 631 -10.01 1.49 -8.31
N ALA A 632 -9.04 2.30 -7.87
CA ALA A 632 -7.62 1.95 -7.95
C ALA A 632 -7.30 0.71 -7.10
N ALA A 633 -7.94 0.54 -5.95
CA ALA A 633 -7.78 -0.61 -5.06
C ALA A 633 -8.09 -1.95 -5.76
N ARG A 634 -9.09 -1.98 -6.66
CA ARG A 634 -9.47 -3.19 -7.41
C ARG A 634 -8.66 -3.44 -8.67
N ASN A 635 -8.03 -2.41 -9.23
CA ASN A 635 -7.42 -2.49 -10.57
C ASN A 635 -5.90 -2.38 -10.59
N THR A 636 -5.28 -1.94 -9.50
CA THR A 636 -3.85 -1.65 -9.41
C THR A 636 -3.23 -2.31 -8.18
N ARG A 637 -1.95 -2.71 -8.27
CA ARG A 637 -1.17 -3.22 -7.14
C ARG A 637 0.03 -2.33 -6.89
N TRP A 638 -0.01 -1.55 -5.81
CA TRP A 638 1.15 -0.77 -5.39
C TRP A 638 1.98 -1.54 -4.36
N TRP A 639 3.00 -2.26 -4.82
CA TRP A 639 3.82 -3.12 -3.96
C TRP A 639 5.03 -2.39 -3.37
N SER A 640 5.45 -1.27 -3.97
CA SER A 640 6.66 -0.57 -3.57
C SER A 640 6.47 0.14 -2.23
N ARG A 641 7.20 -0.33 -1.22
CA ARG A 641 7.28 0.32 0.11
C ARG A 641 8.39 1.37 0.19
N LYS A 642 9.15 1.53 -0.89
CA LYS A 642 10.24 2.52 -0.95
C LYS A 642 9.73 3.86 -1.45
N GLU A 643 8.93 3.84 -2.52
CA GLU A 643 8.47 5.04 -3.20
C GLU A 643 7.02 5.36 -2.82
N ALA A 644 6.74 6.64 -2.54
CA ALA A 644 5.38 7.11 -2.26
C ALA A 644 4.52 7.15 -3.53
N CYS A 645 3.23 6.78 -3.41
CA CYS A 645 2.27 6.89 -4.49
C CYS A 645 1.68 8.31 -4.55
N ARG A 646 2.16 9.13 -5.48
CA ARG A 646 1.65 10.50 -5.64
C ARG A 646 0.21 10.53 -6.15
N GLY A 647 -0.16 9.66 -7.09
CA GLY A 647 -1.53 9.56 -7.61
C GLY A 647 -2.56 9.17 -6.53
N CYS A 648 -2.11 8.50 -5.47
CA CYS A 648 -2.95 8.11 -4.33
C CYS A 648 -3.19 9.29 -3.37
N LEU A 649 -2.26 10.25 -3.30
CA LEU A 649 -2.30 11.43 -2.43
C LEU A 649 -3.15 12.58 -2.99
N LEU A 650 -3.01 12.88 -4.29
CA LEU A 650 -3.64 14.04 -4.93
C LEU A 650 -5.17 14.18 -4.73
N PRO A 651 -5.97 13.09 -4.66
CA PRO A 651 -7.42 13.20 -4.46
C PRO A 651 -7.87 13.81 -3.11
N HIS A 652 -6.97 13.95 -2.14
CA HIS A 652 -7.31 14.44 -0.80
C HIS A 652 -6.32 15.45 -0.22
N ALA A 653 -5.31 15.85 -0.98
CA ALA A 653 -4.29 16.78 -0.52
C ALA A 653 -4.13 17.96 -1.48
N ILE A 654 -3.87 19.14 -0.93
CA ILE A 654 -3.72 20.40 -1.68
C ILE A 654 -2.41 21.09 -1.33
N ARG A 655 -1.85 21.86 -2.26
CA ARG A 655 -0.64 22.66 -2.00
C ARG A 655 -1.03 23.99 -1.34
N VAL A 656 -0.22 24.44 -0.38
CA VAL A 656 -0.43 25.71 0.33
C VAL A 656 0.68 26.69 0.02
N PHE A 657 0.32 27.93 -0.36
CA PHE A 657 1.24 28.95 -0.88
C PHE A 657 2.26 29.48 0.14
N GLU A 658 1.99 29.34 1.45
CA GLU A 658 2.85 29.82 2.56
C GLU A 658 4.15 29.00 2.74
N ALA A 659 4.69 28.48 1.62
CA ALA A 659 5.92 27.73 1.47
C ALA A 659 6.01 26.49 2.36
N LEU A 660 4.99 25.64 2.26
CA LEU A 660 5.13 24.21 2.52
C LEU A 660 5.57 23.51 1.22
N GLU A 661 6.60 22.68 1.30
CA GLU A 661 7.08 21.89 0.15
C GLU A 661 6.13 20.72 -0.16
N ASN A 662 5.39 20.28 0.85
CA ASN A 662 4.48 19.14 0.79
C ASN A 662 3.01 19.56 0.77
N PRO A 663 2.16 18.88 -0.04
CA PRO A 663 0.71 19.03 0.06
C PRO A 663 0.20 18.68 1.46
N VAL A 664 -0.85 19.35 1.93
CA VAL A 664 -1.52 19.03 3.20
C VAL A 664 -2.89 18.43 2.92
N VAL A 665 -3.39 17.61 3.85
CA VAL A 665 -4.73 17.01 3.73
C VAL A 665 -5.80 18.10 3.67
N SER A 666 -6.55 18.18 2.58
CA SER A 666 -7.69 19.11 2.45
C SER A 666 -9.03 18.42 2.69
N ASN A 667 -9.13 17.12 2.42
CA ASN A 667 -10.36 16.35 2.58
C ASN A 667 -10.09 15.09 3.41
N TRP A 668 -10.47 15.13 4.69
CA TRP A 668 -10.25 14.01 5.63
C TRP A 668 -11.06 12.75 5.28
N THR A 669 -12.30 12.92 4.79
CA THR A 669 -13.14 11.78 4.37
C THR A 669 -12.49 11.00 3.23
N SER A 670 -11.92 11.72 2.25
CA SER A 670 -11.14 11.14 1.16
C SER A 670 -9.79 10.61 1.67
N ALA A 671 -9.08 11.30 2.56
CA ALA A 671 -7.80 10.80 3.11
C ALA A 671 -7.93 9.44 3.84
N THR A 672 -9.09 9.17 4.44
CA THR A 672 -9.40 7.88 5.09
C THR A 672 -10.11 6.87 4.18
N ASP A 673 -10.41 7.23 2.92
CA ASP A 673 -10.97 6.31 1.95
C ASP A 673 -9.86 5.46 1.31
N LEU A 674 -9.95 4.15 1.50
CA LEU A 674 -8.94 3.22 1.03
C LEU A 674 -9.08 2.92 -0.47
N CYS A 675 -10.22 3.22 -1.11
CA CYS A 675 -10.52 2.77 -2.47
C CYS A 675 -9.64 3.38 -3.58
N HIS A 676 -9.13 4.60 -3.41
CA HIS A 676 -8.15 5.21 -4.35
C HIS A 676 -6.69 5.08 -3.86
N GLN A 677 -6.44 4.36 -2.75
CA GLN A 677 -5.13 4.34 -2.08
C GLN A 677 -4.51 2.93 -1.96
N PRO A 678 -4.20 2.23 -3.08
CA PRO A 678 -3.61 0.89 -3.06
C PRO A 678 -2.23 0.81 -2.41
N ASP A 679 -1.52 1.93 -2.25
CA ASP A 679 -0.22 1.98 -1.58
C ASP A 679 -0.31 1.82 -0.05
N LEU A 680 -1.46 2.13 0.54
CA LEU A 680 -1.68 1.95 1.99
C LEU A 680 -1.73 0.47 2.41
N ALA A 681 -1.85 -0.47 1.46
CA ALA A 681 -1.79 -1.91 1.71
C ALA A 681 -0.57 -2.35 2.53
N TYR A 682 0.51 -1.55 2.56
CA TYR A 682 1.72 -1.82 3.34
C TYR A 682 2.15 -0.69 4.29
N LEU A 683 1.31 0.32 4.52
CA LEU A 683 1.69 1.54 5.27
C LEU A 683 0.89 1.74 6.57
N HIS A 684 0.12 0.73 7.01
CA HIS A 684 -0.64 0.77 8.25
C HIS A 684 -0.77 -0.63 8.90
N GLY A 685 -0.56 -0.74 10.23
CA GLY A 685 -0.50 -2.02 10.92
C GLY A 685 -1.75 -2.90 10.76
N PHE A 686 -2.94 -2.30 10.89
CA PHE A 686 -4.22 -2.98 10.60
C PHE A 686 -4.29 -3.62 9.21
N LEU A 687 -3.74 -2.97 8.18
CA LEU A 687 -3.83 -3.46 6.79
C LEU A 687 -2.79 -4.54 6.50
N VAL A 688 -1.59 -4.42 7.08
CA VAL A 688 -0.47 -5.33 6.82
C VAL A 688 -0.54 -6.61 7.66
N SER A 689 -0.86 -6.47 8.94
CA SER A 689 -0.73 -7.55 9.93
C SER A 689 -1.56 -7.23 11.19
N PRO A 690 -2.90 -7.33 11.12
CA PRO A 690 -3.80 -7.07 12.26
C PRO A 690 -3.65 -8.12 13.38
N ALA A 691 -4.03 -7.75 14.61
CA ALA A 691 -3.75 -8.56 15.80
C ALA A 691 -4.90 -9.52 16.16
N PRO A 692 -6.15 -9.07 16.31
CA PRO A 692 -7.28 -9.90 15.93
C PRO A 692 -7.80 -9.51 14.54
N ALA A 693 -8.14 -10.52 13.75
CA ALA A 693 -8.68 -10.34 12.41
C ALA A 693 -9.58 -11.52 12.06
N LEU A 694 -10.78 -11.50 12.64
CA LEU A 694 -11.85 -12.41 12.22
C LEU A 694 -12.85 -11.58 11.44
N PHE A 695 -12.91 -11.80 10.14
CA PHE A 695 -13.76 -11.02 9.24
C PHE A 695 -14.82 -11.88 8.61
N THR A 696 -15.97 -11.27 8.33
CA THR A 696 -17.02 -11.84 7.48
C THR A 696 -17.26 -10.95 6.27
N LYS A 697 -17.66 -11.58 5.17
CA LYS A 697 -18.12 -10.90 3.95
C LYS A 697 -19.65 -10.82 3.88
N GLU A 698 -20.33 -11.42 4.85
CA GLU A 698 -21.78 -11.45 4.96
C GLU A 698 -22.28 -10.31 5.86
N ALA A 699 -23.54 -9.91 5.70
CA ALA A 699 -24.17 -8.84 6.48
C ALA A 699 -24.54 -9.30 7.90
N PHE A 700 -23.52 -9.46 8.76
CA PHE A 700 -23.69 -9.66 10.20
C PHE A 700 -23.84 -8.31 10.92
N PRO A 701 -24.88 -8.11 11.76
CA PRO A 701 -25.06 -6.87 12.51
C PRO A 701 -24.13 -6.83 13.73
N VAL A 702 -22.89 -6.40 13.51
CA VAL A 702 -21.86 -6.28 14.55
C VAL A 702 -21.70 -4.81 14.95
N PHE A 703 -21.83 -4.52 16.24
CA PHE A 703 -21.65 -3.19 16.81
C PHE A 703 -20.20 -3.02 17.25
N SER A 704 -19.50 -2.03 16.71
CA SER A 704 -18.06 -1.81 16.93
C SER A 704 -17.76 -0.38 17.35
N GLN A 705 -16.69 -0.18 18.12
CA GLN A 705 -16.26 1.15 18.57
C GLN A 705 -15.66 1.98 17.41
N SER A 706 -15.11 1.29 16.41
CA SER A 706 -14.53 1.91 15.22
C SER A 706 -14.55 1.00 14.00
N LYS A 707 -14.43 1.59 12.81
CA LYS A 707 -14.28 0.87 11.53
C LYS A 707 -13.46 1.68 10.53
N THR A 708 -13.09 1.06 9.41
CA THR A 708 -12.39 1.73 8.29
C THR A 708 -13.29 1.78 7.04
N SER A 709 -12.89 2.53 6.01
CA SER A 709 -13.58 2.50 4.71
C SER A 709 -13.67 1.06 4.17
N GLY A 710 -14.83 0.66 3.67
CA GLY A 710 -15.11 -0.70 3.20
C GLY A 710 -15.61 -1.67 4.27
N PHE A 711 -15.68 -1.25 5.55
CA PHE A 711 -16.30 -2.05 6.62
C PHE A 711 -17.68 -1.52 7.01
N ALA A 712 -18.62 -2.44 7.26
CA ALA A 712 -20.03 -2.20 7.50
C ALA A 712 -20.46 -2.42 8.96
N ASP A 713 -19.50 -2.51 9.89
CA ASP A 713 -19.80 -2.51 11.33
C ASP A 713 -20.65 -1.29 11.73
N ILE A 714 -21.53 -1.47 12.72
CA ILE A 714 -22.42 -0.42 13.23
C ILE A 714 -21.69 0.33 14.35
N LEU A 715 -21.43 1.62 14.17
CA LEU A 715 -20.61 2.38 15.12
C LEU A 715 -21.37 2.71 16.41
N VAL A 716 -20.74 2.40 17.56
CA VAL A 716 -21.23 2.76 18.90
C VAL A 716 -20.28 3.72 19.61
N PRO A 717 -20.77 4.55 20.53
CA PRO A 717 -19.92 5.28 21.45
C PRO A 717 -19.03 4.32 22.27
N SER A 718 -17.75 4.63 22.34
CA SER A 718 -16.78 3.73 22.97
C SER A 718 -16.99 3.62 24.50
N PRO A 719 -17.05 2.40 25.07
CA PRO A 719 -16.97 2.17 26.51
C PRO A 719 -15.72 2.79 27.15
N TRP A 720 -14.60 2.82 26.41
CA TRP A 720 -13.35 3.40 26.87
C TRP A 720 -13.48 4.89 27.18
N ASN A 721 -14.16 5.63 26.29
CA ASN A 721 -14.39 7.06 26.47
C ASN A 721 -15.51 7.34 27.48
N TYR A 722 -16.53 6.50 27.56
CA TYR A 722 -17.63 6.68 28.52
C TYR A 722 -17.16 6.50 29.97
N ASP A 723 -16.33 5.48 30.22
CA ASP A 723 -15.73 5.21 31.54
C ASP A 723 -14.55 6.12 31.89
N ASP A 724 -14.17 7.08 31.02
CA ASP A 724 -12.98 7.92 31.17
C ASP A 724 -11.69 7.13 31.47
N LYS A 725 -11.48 6.00 30.76
CA LYS A 725 -10.24 5.18 30.92
C LYS A 725 -8.97 5.98 30.60
N ALA A 726 -9.11 7.07 29.85
CA ALA A 726 -8.17 8.19 29.82
C ALA A 726 -8.97 9.47 30.12
N SER A 727 -8.79 10.05 31.29
CA SER A 727 -9.50 11.26 31.72
C SER A 727 -8.73 12.54 31.35
N TYR A 728 -9.47 13.61 31.08
CA TYR A 728 -8.94 14.97 31.05
C TYR A 728 -9.09 15.61 32.43
N ASP A 729 -8.06 16.34 32.88
CA ASP A 729 -8.06 17.11 34.13
C ASP A 729 -7.62 18.54 33.84
N GLU A 730 -8.56 19.49 33.99
CA GLU A 730 -8.31 20.91 33.74
C GLU A 730 -7.23 21.48 34.68
N ASN A 731 -7.10 20.96 35.90
CA ASN A 731 -6.18 21.52 36.90
C ASN A 731 -4.70 21.23 36.58
N GLU A 732 -4.46 20.22 35.76
CA GLU A 732 -3.12 19.79 35.33
C GLU A 732 -2.77 20.32 33.92
N ASP A 733 -3.74 20.92 33.23
CA ASP A 733 -3.53 21.62 31.97
C ASP A 733 -3.01 23.05 32.22
N MET A 734 -2.43 23.66 31.19
CA MET A 734 -1.85 25.01 31.26
C MET A 734 -2.25 25.84 30.06
N GLU A 735 -2.16 27.16 30.19
CA GLU A 735 -2.45 28.07 29.09
C GLU A 735 -1.51 27.85 27.90
N TRP A 736 -2.00 28.09 26.69
CA TRP A 736 -1.23 27.89 25.44
C TRP A 736 0.16 28.53 25.51
N SER A 737 0.23 29.77 26.01
CA SER A 737 1.48 30.55 26.15
C SER A 737 2.53 29.93 27.07
N GLN A 738 2.14 29.01 27.96
CA GLN A 738 3.03 28.32 28.91
C GLN A 738 3.49 26.95 28.40
N LYS A 739 2.89 26.44 27.32
CA LYS A 739 3.19 25.11 26.77
C LYS A 739 4.54 25.09 26.08
N LYS A 740 5.20 23.93 26.15
CA LYS A 740 6.44 23.68 25.40
C LYS A 740 6.14 23.60 23.91
N ASN A 741 6.88 24.35 23.10
CA ASN A 741 6.83 24.33 21.64
C ASN A 741 7.46 23.03 21.10
N THR A 742 6.78 21.90 21.30
CA THR A 742 7.29 20.57 21.02
C THR A 742 6.14 19.65 20.64
N MET A 743 6.34 18.84 19.59
CA MET A 743 5.45 17.74 19.27
C MET A 743 5.72 16.55 20.19
N PHE A 744 4.70 16.19 20.97
CA PHE A 744 4.81 15.16 22.00
C PHE A 744 4.04 13.89 21.64
N TRP A 745 4.67 12.74 21.88
CA TRP A 745 4.01 11.44 21.81
C TRP A 745 4.73 10.38 22.67
N ARG A 746 3.94 9.61 23.42
CA ARG A 746 4.37 8.39 24.12
C ARG A 746 3.37 7.28 23.88
N GLY A 747 3.86 6.10 23.53
CA GLY A 747 2.98 4.97 23.26
C GLY A 747 3.69 3.62 23.17
N SER A 748 2.89 2.60 22.88
CA SER A 748 3.30 1.25 22.53
C SER A 748 3.18 1.02 21.02
N SER A 749 3.93 0.03 20.50
CA SER A 749 3.72 -0.50 19.16
C SER A 749 2.53 -1.45 19.20
N SER A 750 1.35 -0.88 18.95
CA SER A 750 0.08 -1.58 19.12
C SER A 750 -0.84 -1.47 17.90
N ASP A 751 -0.36 -0.89 16.80
CA ASP A 751 -1.12 -0.66 15.57
C ASP A 751 -1.26 -1.88 14.66
N GLY A 752 -0.54 -2.95 14.99
CA GLY A 752 -0.70 -4.29 14.42
C GLY A 752 0.08 -5.31 15.25
N TYR A 753 0.21 -6.53 14.71
CA TYR A 753 1.10 -7.56 15.22
C TYR A 753 2.33 -7.65 14.31
N ALA A 754 3.54 -7.40 14.83
CA ALA A 754 4.75 -7.47 14.02
C ALA A 754 5.13 -8.92 13.73
N ALA A 755 4.92 -9.35 12.49
CA ALA A 755 5.27 -10.68 12.02
C ALA A 755 5.97 -10.57 10.67
N TRP A 756 7.13 -11.21 10.57
CA TRP A 756 7.92 -11.30 9.34
C TRP A 756 8.30 -9.92 8.77
N GLY A 757 8.63 -8.96 9.64
CA GLY A 757 9.02 -7.60 9.26
C GLY A 757 7.86 -6.66 8.93
N SER A 758 6.61 -7.03 9.19
CA SER A 758 5.44 -6.18 8.90
C SER A 758 5.49 -4.81 9.58
N TRP A 759 6.12 -4.71 10.76
CA TRP A 759 6.28 -3.47 11.52
C TRP A 759 7.03 -2.36 10.78
N GLN A 760 7.82 -2.70 9.76
CA GLN A 760 8.55 -1.73 8.95
C GLN A 760 7.61 -0.73 8.24
N GLY A 761 6.34 -1.11 8.05
CA GLY A 761 5.28 -0.29 7.46
C GLY A 761 4.31 0.33 8.47
N PHE A 762 4.45 0.05 9.77
CA PHE A 762 3.48 0.48 10.81
C PHE A 762 3.46 1.99 10.99
N LEU A 763 2.28 2.58 11.15
CA LEU A 763 2.10 4.03 11.22
C LEU A 763 2.86 4.62 12.41
N ARG A 764 2.75 4.00 13.59
CA ARG A 764 3.44 4.47 14.80
C ARG A 764 4.95 4.35 14.69
N ALA A 765 5.43 3.24 14.13
CA ALA A 765 6.84 3.00 13.90
C ALA A 765 7.41 4.06 12.94
N ARG A 766 6.72 4.31 11.82
CA ARG A 766 7.10 5.30 10.81
C ARG A 766 7.08 6.71 11.36
N PHE A 767 6.09 7.06 12.19
CA PHE A 767 6.04 8.36 12.88
C PHE A 767 7.24 8.58 13.81
N VAL A 768 7.54 7.62 14.69
CA VAL A 768 8.70 7.73 15.60
C VAL A 768 9.99 7.82 14.81
N GLN A 769 10.13 7.04 13.73
CA GLN A 769 11.28 7.10 12.83
C GLN A 769 11.40 8.48 12.15
N ALA A 770 10.30 9.02 11.61
CA ALA A 770 10.28 10.30 10.91
C ALA A 770 10.71 11.44 11.85
N ALA A 771 10.09 11.55 13.03
CA ALA A 771 10.44 12.54 14.03
C ALA A 771 11.91 12.43 14.49
N ASN A 772 12.39 11.21 14.76
CA ASN A 772 13.79 10.98 15.13
C ASN A 772 14.77 11.30 14.00
N SER A 773 14.39 11.07 12.74
CA SER A 773 15.21 11.43 11.57
C SER A 773 15.29 12.94 11.39
N ILE A 774 14.18 13.67 11.56
CA ILE A 774 14.14 15.14 11.48
C ILE A 774 15.08 15.76 12.52
N MET A 775 15.06 15.27 13.76
CA MET A 775 15.96 15.74 14.83
C MET A 775 17.46 15.50 14.55
N LYS A 776 17.82 14.52 13.71
CA LYS A 776 19.22 14.18 13.40
C LYS A 776 19.82 15.03 12.28
N VAL A 777 19.01 15.72 11.48
CA VAL A 777 19.52 16.59 10.41
C VAL A 777 20.13 17.84 11.06
N PRO A 778 21.39 18.20 10.75
CA PRO A 778 21.98 19.44 11.27
C PRO A 778 21.13 20.64 10.87
N LYS A 779 20.68 21.43 11.85
CA LYS A 779 19.83 22.63 11.65
C LYS A 779 20.43 23.67 10.67
N PHE A 780 21.72 23.57 10.33
CA PHE A 780 22.44 24.42 9.37
C PHE A 780 22.17 24.11 7.88
N GLN A 781 21.57 22.96 7.54
CA GLN A 781 21.38 22.55 6.14
C GLN A 781 19.98 22.86 5.57
N GLN A 782 19.07 23.39 6.39
CA GLN A 782 17.75 23.90 5.97
C GLN A 782 17.79 25.37 5.48
N ASP A 783 18.96 26.01 5.54
CA ASP A 783 19.13 27.48 5.40
C ASP A 783 19.25 27.97 3.94
N GLY A 784 18.59 27.28 3.00
CA GLY A 784 18.66 27.62 1.57
C GLY A 784 17.81 28.82 1.16
N GLN A 785 16.71 29.11 1.86
CA GLN A 785 15.74 30.13 1.42
C GLN A 785 14.96 30.87 2.51
N ARG A 786 15.17 30.59 3.81
CA ARG A 786 14.43 31.28 4.87
C ARG A 786 15.35 31.70 5.99
N GLN A 787 15.50 33.01 6.11
CA GLN A 787 16.18 33.69 7.20
C GLN A 787 15.38 33.48 8.51
N ILE A 788 15.36 32.25 9.04
CA ILE A 788 14.73 31.93 10.33
C ILE A 788 15.74 32.27 11.41
N SER A 789 15.40 33.29 12.19
CA SER A 789 16.09 33.70 13.41
C SER A 789 16.21 32.52 14.38
N ARG A 790 17.42 32.31 14.92
CA ARG A 790 17.83 31.48 16.08
C ARG A 790 17.22 30.07 16.20
N SER A 791 18.10 29.07 16.33
CA SER A 791 17.79 27.64 16.63
C SER A 791 16.80 27.40 17.81
N GLU A 792 16.64 28.36 18.71
CA GLU A 792 15.78 28.29 19.89
C GLU A 792 14.27 28.46 19.58
N ASP A 793 13.92 29.05 18.43
CA ASP A 793 12.51 29.31 18.07
C ASP A 793 11.84 28.15 17.30
N LEU A 794 12.62 27.16 16.83
CA LEU A 794 12.13 26.00 16.09
C LEU A 794 11.42 24.99 17.02
N PRO A 795 10.27 24.44 16.60
CA PRO A 795 9.60 23.39 17.36
C PRO A 795 10.46 22.12 17.43
N ASP A 796 10.40 21.43 18.55
CA ASP A 796 11.14 20.19 18.80
C ASP A 796 10.22 18.94 18.71
N PHE A 797 10.82 17.74 18.69
CA PHE A 797 10.11 16.48 18.82
C PHE A 797 10.48 15.76 20.11
N ASP A 798 9.49 15.56 20.98
CA ASP A 798 9.63 14.61 22.08
C ASP A 798 8.71 13.40 21.88
N VAL A 799 9.15 12.49 21.01
CA VAL A 799 8.42 11.25 20.68
C VAL A 799 9.21 9.99 21.02
N GLY A 800 8.54 8.90 21.41
CA GLY A 800 9.21 7.60 21.58
C GLY A 800 8.32 6.47 22.10
N PHE A 801 8.74 5.23 21.82
CA PHE A 801 8.13 4.02 22.38
C PHE A 801 8.63 3.77 23.80
N VAL A 802 7.69 3.51 24.72
CA VAL A 802 7.99 3.37 26.17
C VAL A 802 7.50 2.08 26.81
N SER A 803 6.87 1.22 26.02
CA SER A 803 6.32 -0.06 26.48
C SER A 803 7.16 -1.23 25.99
N LYS A 804 7.10 -2.36 26.69
CA LYS A 804 7.72 -3.62 26.22
C LYS A 804 7.08 -4.08 24.91
N TRP A 805 7.92 -4.58 24.00
CA TRP A 805 7.52 -5.20 22.74
C TRP A 805 6.93 -6.59 23.02
N SER A 806 5.64 -6.77 22.76
CA SER A 806 4.91 -8.02 23.07
C SER A 806 3.95 -8.46 21.96
N LYS A 807 3.53 -7.55 21.08
CA LYS A 807 2.70 -7.87 19.89
C LYS A 807 3.58 -8.16 18.67
N CYS A 808 4.53 -9.09 18.81
CA CYS A 808 5.54 -9.34 17.79
C CYS A 808 6.11 -10.77 17.86
N HIS A 809 6.60 -11.30 16.75
CA HIS A 809 7.50 -12.46 16.76
C HIS A 809 8.83 -12.08 17.44
N ALA A 810 9.52 -13.04 18.05
CA ALA A 810 10.72 -12.78 18.84
C ALA A 810 11.78 -11.96 18.08
N ASP A 811 12.05 -12.33 16.83
CA ASP A 811 13.00 -11.61 15.97
C ASP A 811 12.53 -10.18 15.66
N ASP A 812 11.23 -10.00 15.40
CA ASP A 812 10.63 -8.68 15.13
C ASP A 812 10.66 -7.80 16.39
N CYS A 813 10.34 -8.34 17.57
CA CYS A 813 10.46 -7.62 18.84
C CYS A 813 11.88 -7.10 19.07
N GLN A 814 12.88 -7.95 18.83
CA GLN A 814 14.29 -7.56 18.94
C GLN A 814 14.65 -6.52 17.87
N SER A 815 14.06 -6.61 16.68
CA SER A 815 14.24 -5.64 15.59
C SER A 815 13.72 -4.25 15.92
N GLU A 816 12.48 -4.17 16.42
CA GLU A 816 11.89 -2.91 16.85
C GLU A 816 12.67 -2.32 18.01
N LYS A 817 13.04 -3.14 19.00
CA LYS A 817 13.87 -2.75 20.14
C LYS A 817 15.22 -2.18 19.72
N ASP A 818 15.99 -2.90 18.89
CA ASP A 818 17.29 -2.43 18.40
C ASP A 818 17.16 -1.14 17.59
N THR A 819 16.05 -0.98 16.85
CA THR A 819 15.80 0.19 16.00
C THR A 819 15.43 1.43 16.81
N PHE A 820 14.57 1.30 17.83
CA PHE A 820 14.02 2.43 18.57
C PHE A 820 14.70 2.72 19.91
N TRP A 821 15.27 1.71 20.57
CA TRP A 821 16.01 1.88 21.83
C TRP A 821 17.52 1.74 21.64
N GLY A 822 17.96 1.14 20.54
CA GLY A 822 19.38 0.93 20.24
C GLY A 822 19.83 -0.49 20.56
N ILE A 823 20.85 -0.94 19.83
CA ILE A 823 21.38 -2.31 19.90
C ILE A 823 21.86 -2.62 21.33
N GLY A 824 21.36 -3.71 21.89
CA GLY A 824 21.75 -4.19 23.23
C GLY A 824 21.14 -3.40 24.40
N ARG A 825 20.21 -2.47 24.16
CA ARG A 825 19.50 -1.75 25.24
C ARG A 825 18.22 -2.47 25.63
N ASP A 826 17.97 -2.64 26.93
CA ASP A 826 16.76 -3.29 27.46
C ASP A 826 15.63 -2.33 27.87
N SER A 827 15.92 -1.02 27.88
CA SER A 827 14.99 0.03 28.30
C SER A 827 14.99 1.19 27.30
N PRO A 828 13.87 1.92 27.18
CA PRO A 828 13.80 3.13 26.35
C PRO A 828 14.66 4.26 26.93
N ASP A 829 15.17 5.11 26.04
CA ASP A 829 15.85 6.37 26.42
C ASP A 829 14.89 7.36 27.05
N LYS A 830 13.62 7.30 26.64
CA LYS A 830 12.56 8.19 27.08
C LYS A 830 11.65 7.44 28.08
N PRO A 831 11.35 8.01 29.25
CA PRO A 831 10.52 7.34 30.24
C PRO A 831 9.04 7.36 29.84
N LYS A 832 8.28 6.42 30.40
CA LYS A 832 6.82 6.50 30.44
C LYS A 832 6.42 7.68 31.31
N VAL A 833 5.49 8.52 30.84
CA VAL A 833 4.97 9.66 31.58
C VAL A 833 3.50 9.44 31.98
N PRO A 834 3.03 10.06 33.07
CA PRO A 834 1.60 10.21 33.34
C PRO A 834 0.84 10.79 32.14
N PHE A 835 -0.44 10.44 31.99
CA PHE A 835 -1.22 10.95 30.86
C PHE A 835 -1.41 12.48 30.92
N THR A 836 -1.60 13.03 32.12
CA THR A 836 -1.73 14.48 32.38
C THR A 836 -0.53 15.29 31.90
N ASP A 837 0.69 14.71 31.96
CA ASP A 837 1.92 15.38 31.49
C ASP A 837 1.91 15.69 29.98
N HIS A 838 1.02 15.07 29.20
CA HIS A 838 0.89 15.39 27.77
C HIS A 838 0.45 16.85 27.58
N TRP A 839 -0.38 17.40 28.45
CA TRP A 839 -0.92 18.76 28.28
C TRP A 839 0.12 19.87 28.49
N LYS A 840 1.34 19.53 28.92
CA LYS A 840 2.48 20.45 29.00
C LYS A 840 3.04 20.85 27.63
N TYR A 841 2.58 20.20 26.56
CA TYR A 841 3.10 20.37 25.20
C TYR A 841 2.07 21.00 24.28
N ALA A 842 2.52 21.92 23.42
CA ALA A 842 1.65 22.66 22.51
C ALA A 842 1.10 21.79 21.38
N HIS A 843 1.87 20.78 20.93
CA HIS A 843 1.54 19.96 19.77
C HIS A 843 1.39 18.48 20.20
N LEU A 844 0.18 17.93 20.11
CA LEU A 844 -0.12 16.55 20.49
C LEU A 844 -0.45 15.70 19.27
N MET A 845 0.34 14.64 19.04
CA MET A 845 0.05 13.69 17.98
C MET A 845 -0.89 12.58 18.46
N ASP A 846 -2.01 12.42 17.78
CA ASP A 846 -2.91 11.29 17.89
C ASP A 846 -2.74 10.34 16.70
N LEU A 847 -2.61 9.05 17.03
CA LEU A 847 -2.31 7.98 16.08
C LEU A 847 -3.15 6.76 16.40
N ASP A 848 -3.67 6.13 15.36
CA ASP A 848 -4.38 4.87 15.47
C ASP A 848 -3.53 3.78 16.15
N GLY A 849 -4.23 2.92 16.89
CA GLY A 849 -3.70 1.66 17.41
C GLY A 849 -4.18 0.51 16.53
N ALA A 850 -4.49 -0.62 17.15
CA ALA A 850 -5.13 -1.74 16.45
C ALA A 850 -6.54 -1.35 15.95
N GLY A 851 -7.17 -0.41 16.67
CA GLY A 851 -8.38 0.32 16.28
C GLY A 851 -8.19 1.83 16.52
N PHE A 852 -9.29 2.54 16.77
CA PHE A 852 -9.25 3.97 17.09
C PHE A 852 -8.40 4.30 18.33
N SER A 853 -7.94 5.56 18.41
CA SER A 853 -7.26 6.08 19.60
C SER A 853 -8.23 6.58 20.67
N GLY A 854 -8.24 5.89 21.82
CA GLY A 854 -8.97 6.36 23.01
C GLY A 854 -8.46 7.68 23.61
N ARG A 855 -7.30 8.20 23.15
CA ARG A 855 -6.68 9.44 23.63
C ARG A 855 -7.21 10.69 22.92
N PHE A 856 -7.89 10.53 21.78
CA PHE A 856 -8.29 11.66 20.94
C PHE A 856 -9.24 12.64 21.64
N ILE A 857 -10.30 12.14 22.30
CA ILE A 857 -11.26 13.01 23.00
C ILE A 857 -10.58 13.78 24.17
N PRO A 858 -9.81 13.13 25.06
CA PRO A 858 -9.07 13.86 26.09
C PRO A 858 -8.05 14.88 25.53
N PHE A 859 -7.42 14.61 24.40
CA PHE A 859 -6.54 15.58 23.73
C PHE A 859 -7.34 16.77 23.18
N LEU A 860 -8.49 16.55 22.55
CA LEU A 860 -9.36 17.63 22.12
C LEU A 860 -9.85 18.51 23.27
N ARG A 861 -10.03 17.94 24.47
CA ARG A 861 -10.45 18.70 25.67
C ARG A 861 -9.35 19.58 26.26
N SER A 862 -8.09 19.34 25.91
CA SER A 862 -6.95 20.13 26.39
C SER A 862 -6.73 21.40 25.58
N LYS A 863 -5.97 22.34 26.15
CA LYS A 863 -5.57 23.59 25.48
C LYS A 863 -4.44 23.40 24.46
N SER A 864 -4.23 22.18 23.95
CA SER A 864 -3.13 21.84 23.04
C SER A 864 -3.65 21.58 21.63
N LEU A 865 -2.83 21.85 20.61
CA LEU A 865 -3.17 21.59 19.22
C LEU A 865 -3.03 20.10 18.94
N VAL A 866 -4.15 19.48 18.57
CA VAL A 866 -4.20 18.05 18.26
C VAL A 866 -3.96 17.83 16.78
N TYR A 867 -3.00 16.97 16.47
CA TYR A 867 -2.72 16.45 15.14
C TYR A 867 -3.25 15.03 15.08
N ARG A 868 -3.95 14.65 14.01
CA ARG A 868 -4.52 13.30 13.88
C ARG A 868 -4.10 12.64 12.58
N SER A 869 -3.56 11.42 12.68
CA SER A 869 -3.30 10.54 11.53
C SER A 869 -3.84 9.14 11.81
N GLY A 870 -4.60 8.59 10.86
CA GLY A 870 -5.28 7.31 11.03
C GLY A 870 -6.29 7.00 9.92
N LEU A 871 -6.83 5.78 9.96
CA LEU A 871 -7.86 5.23 9.08
C LEU A 871 -9.21 5.02 9.80
N PHE A 872 -9.20 4.92 11.13
CA PHE A 872 -10.40 4.53 11.89
C PHE A 872 -11.38 5.69 12.07
N ARG A 873 -12.62 5.42 11.65
CA ARG A 873 -13.82 6.23 11.89
C ARG A 873 -14.51 5.76 13.17
N THR A 874 -15.10 6.70 13.90
CA THR A 874 -15.76 6.50 15.20
C THR A 874 -17.11 7.24 15.21
N TRP A 875 -17.90 7.05 16.28
CA TRP A 875 -19.23 7.65 16.41
C TRP A 875 -19.28 9.18 16.21
N PHE A 876 -18.16 9.87 16.47
CA PHE A 876 -18.05 11.33 16.39
C PHE A 876 -17.47 11.85 15.07
N ASN A 877 -17.27 11.01 14.05
CA ASN A 877 -16.60 11.41 12.82
C ASN A 877 -17.34 12.52 12.05
N GLU A 878 -18.66 12.49 12.00
CA GLU A 878 -19.47 13.52 11.33
C GLU A 878 -19.52 14.85 12.07
N ARG A 879 -19.30 14.84 13.38
CA ARG A 879 -19.45 16.02 14.25
C ARG A 879 -18.13 16.69 14.60
N VAL A 880 -16.99 16.06 14.34
CA VAL A 880 -15.66 16.63 14.63
C VAL A 880 -14.92 16.90 13.32
N HIS A 881 -14.93 18.16 12.90
CA HIS A 881 -14.36 18.60 11.63
C HIS A 881 -12.85 18.86 11.68
N ALA A 882 -12.13 18.36 10.67
CA ALA A 882 -10.73 18.67 10.42
C ALA A 882 -10.53 20.17 10.12
N TRP A 883 -9.36 20.70 10.46
CA TRP A 883 -8.98 22.13 10.35
C TRP A 883 -9.77 23.11 11.22
N ARG A 884 -10.96 22.73 11.72
CA ARG A 884 -11.70 23.47 12.76
C ARG A 884 -11.29 23.05 14.16
N HIS A 885 -11.36 21.74 14.44
CA HIS A 885 -11.17 21.21 15.80
C HIS A 885 -9.83 20.51 16.01
N TYR A 886 -9.15 20.12 14.92
CA TYR A 886 -7.85 19.45 14.93
C TYR A 886 -7.15 19.58 13.57
N VAL A 887 -5.86 19.29 13.52
CA VAL A 887 -5.07 19.30 12.28
C VAL A 887 -4.97 17.88 11.70
N PRO A 888 -5.50 17.60 10.50
CA PRO A 888 -5.35 16.30 9.86
C PRO A 888 -3.93 16.11 9.32
N VAL A 889 -3.40 14.89 9.45
CA VAL A 889 -2.10 14.47 8.90
C VAL A 889 -2.27 13.14 8.17
N ASP A 890 -1.79 13.07 6.94
CA ASP A 890 -1.86 11.89 6.09
C ASP A 890 -1.08 10.71 6.70
N VAL A 891 -1.54 9.49 6.44
CA VAL A 891 -0.89 8.24 6.90
C VAL A 891 0.54 8.11 6.33
N ARG A 892 0.88 8.81 5.24
CA ARG A 892 2.24 8.86 4.69
C ARG A 892 3.17 9.76 5.49
N LEU A 893 2.66 10.67 6.32
CA LEU A 893 3.42 11.60 7.18
C LEU A 893 4.37 12.54 6.42
N HIS A 894 4.15 12.71 5.12
CA HIS A 894 5.02 13.49 4.23
C HIS A 894 5.03 14.99 4.55
N GLU A 895 3.96 15.50 5.13
CA GLU A 895 3.72 16.91 5.47
C GLU A 895 4.02 17.23 6.95
N LEU A 896 4.41 16.23 7.75
CA LEU A 896 4.51 16.35 9.21
C LEU A 896 5.41 17.49 9.66
N TRP A 897 6.61 17.60 9.06
CA TRP A 897 7.56 18.64 9.42
C TRP A 897 7.08 20.02 9.00
N ASP A 898 6.56 20.14 7.78
CA ASP A 898 6.09 21.39 7.20
C ASP A 898 4.96 22.00 8.05
N ILE A 899 3.97 21.19 8.43
CA ILE A 899 2.86 21.62 9.28
C ILE A 899 3.34 21.98 10.69
N LEU A 900 4.24 21.19 11.29
CA LEU A 900 4.78 21.53 12.61
C LEU A 900 5.58 22.83 12.57
N LEU A 901 6.38 23.05 11.53
CA LEU A 901 7.14 24.27 11.33
C LEU A 901 6.21 25.48 11.24
N TYR A 902 5.12 25.37 10.46
CA TYR A 902 4.12 26.44 10.35
C TYR A 902 3.51 26.81 11.71
N PHE A 903 2.90 25.84 12.41
CA PHE A 903 2.22 26.10 13.68
C PHE A 903 3.16 26.37 14.85
N GLY A 904 4.43 25.96 14.75
CA GLY A 904 5.43 26.05 15.81
C GLY A 904 6.42 27.21 15.67
N THR A 905 6.52 27.88 14.51
CA THR A 905 7.43 29.01 14.31
C THR A 905 6.75 30.29 13.88
N ASP A 906 5.87 30.22 12.88
CA ASP A 906 5.23 31.40 12.30
C ASP A 906 4.30 32.06 13.33
N THR A 907 4.39 33.39 13.48
CA THR A 907 3.60 34.13 14.47
C THR A 907 2.10 33.95 14.23
N GLU A 908 1.68 34.00 12.97
CA GLU A 908 0.29 33.83 12.58
C GLU A 908 -0.12 32.34 12.65
N GLY A 909 0.79 31.43 12.29
CA GLY A 909 0.66 29.99 12.51
C GLY A 909 0.40 29.65 13.98
N LYS A 910 1.22 30.14 14.93
CA LYS A 910 1.03 29.95 16.37
C LYS A 910 -0.33 30.46 16.85
N ARG A 911 -0.76 31.63 16.38
CA ARG A 911 -2.08 32.19 16.71
C ARG A 911 -3.21 31.29 16.19
N ARG A 912 -3.08 30.76 14.97
CA ARG A 912 -4.05 29.82 14.38
C ARG A 912 -4.06 28.49 15.11
N ALA A 913 -2.91 27.99 15.54
CA ALA A 913 -2.79 26.78 16.35
C ALA A 913 -3.60 26.88 17.64
N GLU A 914 -3.47 27.99 18.36
CA GLU A 914 -4.23 28.27 19.58
C GLU A 914 -5.73 28.32 19.31
N VAL A 915 -6.15 29.00 18.23
CA VAL A 915 -7.57 29.06 17.83
C VAL A 915 -8.14 27.66 17.56
N ILE A 916 -7.45 26.82 16.79
CA ILE A 916 -7.92 25.46 16.49
C ILE A 916 -8.00 24.62 17.77
N ALA A 917 -7.02 24.76 18.68
CA ALA A 917 -7.02 24.06 19.97
C ALA A 917 -8.23 24.47 20.82
N GLU A 918 -8.52 25.77 20.94
CA GLU A 918 -9.67 26.25 21.71
C GLU A 918 -11.01 25.90 21.06
N GLU A 919 -11.12 25.92 19.73
CA GLU A 919 -12.33 25.47 19.02
C GLU A 919 -12.60 23.97 19.27
N GLY A 920 -11.57 23.13 19.18
CA GLY A 920 -11.67 21.70 19.52
C GLY A 920 -12.07 21.46 20.98
N ARG A 921 -11.49 22.24 21.90
CA ARG A 921 -11.80 22.21 23.34
C ARG A 921 -13.23 22.64 23.63
N ALA A 922 -13.68 23.75 23.07
CA ALA A 922 -15.03 24.26 23.24
C ALA A 922 -16.07 23.28 22.67
N TRP A 923 -15.84 22.76 21.47
CA TRP A 923 -16.76 21.82 20.82
C TRP A 923 -16.85 20.47 21.53
N SER A 924 -15.71 19.92 21.98
CA SER A 924 -15.70 18.64 22.70
C SER A 924 -16.49 18.67 24.02
N ARG A 925 -16.58 19.84 24.68
CA ARG A 925 -17.40 20.05 25.89
C ARG A 925 -18.90 20.18 25.59
N LYS A 926 -19.26 20.39 24.33
CA LYS A 926 -20.64 20.58 23.90
C LYS A 926 -21.24 19.35 23.21
N ALA A 927 -20.46 18.65 22.39
CA ALA A 927 -20.94 17.62 21.48
C ALA A 927 -20.36 16.21 21.71
N LEU A 928 -19.40 16.06 22.64
CA LEU A 928 -18.70 14.81 22.96
C LEU A 928 -18.78 14.46 24.45
N ARG A 929 -19.87 14.85 25.12
CA ARG A 929 -20.10 14.54 26.54
C ARG A 929 -20.68 13.13 26.70
N ARG A 930 -20.78 12.64 27.95
CA ARG A 930 -21.45 11.37 28.26
C ARG A 930 -22.91 11.39 27.83
N GLU A 931 -23.57 12.53 28.01
CA GLU A 931 -24.94 12.78 27.59
C GLU A 931 -25.08 12.63 26.07
N ASP A 932 -24.14 13.16 25.29
CA ASP A 932 -24.17 13.06 23.82
C ASP A 932 -23.95 11.60 23.35
N MET A 933 -23.15 10.82 24.10
CA MET A 933 -22.99 9.37 23.86
C MET A 933 -24.31 8.63 24.14
N ARG A 934 -25.01 8.95 25.23
CA ARG A 934 -26.34 8.37 25.54
C ARG A 934 -27.38 8.75 24.50
N ILE A 935 -27.42 10.01 24.05
CA ILE A 935 -28.33 10.50 23.01
C ILE A 935 -28.10 9.75 21.69
N TYR A 936 -26.85 9.56 21.29
CA TYR A 936 -26.49 8.78 20.10
C TYR A 936 -26.94 7.32 20.26
N MET A 937 -26.65 6.70 21.42
CA MET A 937 -27.02 5.31 21.68
C MET A 937 -28.54 5.11 21.72
N PHE A 938 -29.29 6.05 22.30
CA PHE A 938 -30.75 6.01 22.32
C PHE A 938 -31.32 6.07 20.90
N ARG A 939 -30.83 7.01 20.07
CA ARG A 939 -31.23 7.07 18.66
C ARG A 939 -30.92 5.77 17.93
N LEU A 940 -29.71 5.25 18.07
CA LEU A 940 -29.27 4.02 17.42
C LEU A 940 -30.13 2.81 17.82
N LEU A 941 -30.48 2.67 19.09
CA LEU A 941 -31.26 1.52 19.57
C LEU A 941 -32.74 1.59 19.20
N LEU A 942 -33.34 2.78 19.04
CA LEU A 942 -34.68 2.89 18.45
C LEU A 942 -34.69 2.41 16.99
N GLU A 943 -33.66 2.79 16.22
CA GLU A 943 -33.51 2.34 14.84
C GLU A 943 -33.25 0.83 14.74
N TRP A 944 -32.36 0.30 15.59
CA TRP A 944 -32.07 -1.13 15.66
C TRP A 944 -33.31 -1.93 16.09
N GLY A 945 -34.02 -1.47 17.12
CA GLY A 945 -35.25 -2.08 17.61
C GLY A 945 -36.33 -2.18 16.54
N ARG A 946 -36.48 -1.15 15.70
CA ARG A 946 -37.35 -1.23 14.51
C ARG A 946 -36.81 -2.24 13.50
N LEU A 947 -35.52 -2.21 13.21
CA LEU A 947 -34.91 -3.00 12.13
C LEU A 947 -35.05 -4.51 12.32
N VAL A 948 -35.00 -4.96 13.58
CA VAL A 948 -35.12 -6.37 13.99
C VAL A 948 -36.55 -6.81 14.29
N ASP A 949 -37.55 -5.94 14.13
CA ASP A 949 -38.96 -6.30 14.29
C ASP A 949 -39.54 -6.84 12.97
N ASP A 950 -40.37 -7.87 13.05
CA ASP A 950 -41.01 -8.46 11.86
C ASP A 950 -41.99 -7.49 11.18
N GLU A 951 -42.53 -6.51 11.92
CA GLU A 951 -43.39 -5.45 11.43
C GLU A 951 -42.62 -4.16 11.09
N ARG A 952 -41.30 -4.20 10.89
CA ARG A 952 -40.46 -3.00 10.63
C ARG A 952 -40.98 -2.06 9.53
N GLU A 953 -41.71 -2.60 8.54
CA GLU A 953 -42.29 -1.83 7.43
C GLU A 953 -43.56 -1.08 7.80
N ASN A 954 -44.15 -1.38 8.96
CA ASN A 954 -45.34 -0.75 9.52
C ASN A 954 -45.03 0.08 10.77
N LEU A 955 -43.83 -0.05 11.36
CA LEU A 955 -43.43 0.66 12.57
C LEU A 955 -42.91 2.06 12.26
N GLY A 956 -43.56 3.07 12.84
CA GLY A 956 -43.08 4.45 12.73
C GLY A 956 -43.83 5.42 13.61
N PHE A 957 -43.20 6.58 13.85
CA PHE A 957 -43.77 7.69 14.59
C PHE A 957 -44.38 8.75 13.67
N ALA A 958 -45.44 9.40 14.14
CA ALA A 958 -46.09 10.55 13.51
C ALA A 958 -46.60 11.48 14.63
N VAL A 959 -46.69 12.79 14.34
CA VAL A 959 -47.16 13.82 15.29
C VAL A 959 -48.65 14.07 15.15
#